data_AF-A0A8T7JHE8-F1
#
_entry.id   AF-A0A8T7JHE8-F1
#
_cell.length_a   1.000
_cell.length_b   1.000
_cell.length_c   1.000
_cell.angle_alpha   90.00
_cell.angle_beta   90.00
_cell.angle_gamma   90.00
#
_symmetry.space_group_name_H-M   'P 1'
#
loop_
_entity.id
_entity.type
_entity.pdbx_description
1 polymer ?
#
loop_
_entity_poly.entity_id
_entity_poly.type
_entity_poly.pdbx_seq_one_letter_code
_entity_poly.pdbx_strand_id
1 'polypeptide(L)'
;MDLRVVLDCSTEDETLSIVSESTYIRYKKVHENSEVVDFPVTELPSVPPADNSDVPILNDEEIIEILNEEYPDLPDGTLDDIIDDITELDLLPLGTDEAPVEEEPVITPQDPKDKDSDNDGVPDYLDAFPLDPTETEDYDQDNIGNNADPDDDNDGVSDTLDAFPFDKSESVDTDGDNIGNNFDSDDDGDLVNDSRDAFPLDPTEWVDTDGDGIGNNKDDNDDNDPALDIFDAFPLDPSEWLDNDNDGIGNNSDADIDGDHYTNTLDAFPLDGSEWNDTDNDGIGDNSDSDIDNDDYVNNSDAFPFDPTEWADTDGDGIGDNSDPDIDGDGLANDVDPEPYIANTANDIDSAEGFATQTFSDFYNGDNFVYTHYGFTQTPANSDYVSENQVRFKVSWQEDGLALLAELLGYDPIDMDSDLADLLCPAQHKLAKASVFSLGGNENMLGMMEGNLSACGLDDTSPLTIHLQTMIPTVSGNRYQVVLLYAIQANNTEEAKSLTVKFGDSTNVYQSNTQGFESISLEILADATFTPLSIASNGSSAKHILIDNIAVSDLGQSNDFDTCYSLFSASSEGFTKCMNDEISISQGCTFDMSYSGNSTVTGERSNFDNLFTQEPANTGVVNFLSLGLKGKIDGHCKVAGYDAHFLIQDKRFTLNEISWNDETYESYPEEAQISIHLSECDNRNQNGNSHIAVIKTGESYSYDFTQDDSGSSYEGCRVDTVTIQDKTSKSSASEDGADLNSFHFSDL
;
A
#
# COMPACT_ATOMS: atom_id res chain seq x y z
N MET A 1 43.37 -6.28 -31.60
CA MET A 1 42.07 -5.61 -31.74
C MET A 1 42.19 -4.21 -31.14
N ASP A 2 42.00 -3.16 -31.94
CA ASP A 2 42.09 -1.77 -31.47
C ASP A 2 40.79 -1.38 -30.75
N LEU A 3 40.79 -1.36 -29.42
CA LEU A 3 39.68 -0.84 -28.62
C LEU A 3 39.69 0.70 -28.68
N ARG A 4 38.56 1.32 -29.02
CA ARG A 4 38.40 2.78 -28.92
C ARG A 4 37.27 3.14 -27.96
N VAL A 5 37.64 3.90 -26.93
CA VAL A 5 36.72 4.51 -25.98
C VAL A 5 36.41 5.94 -26.45
N VAL A 6 35.14 6.27 -26.63
CA VAL A 6 34.69 7.61 -27.02
C VAL A 6 33.78 8.15 -25.92
N LEU A 7 34.19 9.26 -25.31
CA LEU A 7 33.36 10.05 -24.40
C LEU A 7 32.70 11.17 -25.19
N ASP A 8 31.37 11.13 -25.30
CA ASP A 8 30.58 12.23 -25.84
C ASP A 8 30.03 13.07 -24.68
N CYS A 9 30.46 14.32 -24.57
CA CYS A 9 30.04 15.25 -23.53
C CYS A 9 29.04 16.30 -24.05
N SER A 10 28.25 15.97 -25.07
CA SER A 10 27.25 16.89 -25.62
C SER A 10 25.81 16.43 -25.33
N THR A 11 25.17 17.14 -24.40
CA THR A 11 23.76 17.08 -23.94
C THR A 11 23.40 16.06 -22.85
N GLU A 12 22.36 16.39 -22.08
CA GLU A 12 22.06 16.10 -20.65
C GLU A 12 22.01 14.64 -20.16
N ASP A 13 22.43 13.65 -20.94
CA ASP A 13 22.51 12.25 -20.52
C ASP A 13 23.96 11.75 -20.63
N GLU A 14 24.71 11.76 -19.54
CA GLU A 14 26.08 11.22 -19.46
C GLU A 14 26.08 9.72 -19.83
N THR A 15 26.53 9.39 -21.04
CA THR A 15 26.57 8.00 -21.54
C THR A 15 27.99 7.60 -21.95
N LEU A 16 28.37 6.36 -21.60
CA LEU A 16 29.64 5.73 -21.98
C LEU A 16 29.37 4.68 -23.05
N SER A 17 30.14 4.68 -24.14
CA SER A 17 30.03 3.69 -25.22
C SER A 17 31.37 3.02 -25.48
N ILE A 18 31.38 1.68 -25.50
CA ILE A 18 32.54 0.87 -25.89
C ILE A 18 32.18 0.17 -27.19
N VAL A 19 33.05 0.30 -28.19
CA VAL A 19 32.82 -0.24 -29.54
C VAL A 19 33.99 -1.12 -29.94
N SER A 20 33.70 -2.38 -30.26
CA SER A 20 34.61 -3.30 -30.97
C SER A 20 34.00 -3.68 -32.32
N GLU A 21 34.72 -4.47 -33.13
CA GLU A 21 34.21 -4.96 -34.42
C GLU A 21 33.03 -5.94 -34.28
N SER A 22 32.75 -6.46 -33.08
CA SER A 22 31.71 -7.47 -32.82
C SER A 22 30.72 -7.11 -31.69
N THR A 23 30.89 -5.98 -30.99
CA THR A 23 30.05 -5.64 -29.83
C THR A 23 29.81 -4.13 -29.70
N TYR A 24 28.55 -3.75 -29.44
CA TYR A 24 28.14 -2.37 -29.13
C TYR A 24 27.43 -2.36 -27.78
N ILE A 25 28.06 -1.76 -26.76
CA ILE A 25 27.47 -1.63 -25.42
C ILE A 25 27.32 -0.16 -25.08
N ARG A 26 26.11 0.24 -24.64
CA ARG A 26 25.77 1.61 -24.24
C ARG A 26 25.31 1.60 -22.79
N TYR A 27 25.96 2.38 -21.93
CA TYR A 27 25.61 2.52 -20.52
C TYR A 27 24.88 3.84 -20.28
N LYS A 28 23.79 3.82 -19.50
CA LYS A 28 23.11 5.01 -18.98
C LYS A 28 23.18 4.98 -17.45
N LYS A 29 23.57 6.09 -16.84
CA LYS A 29 23.61 6.21 -15.38
C LYS A 29 22.19 6.28 -14.81
N VAL A 30 21.83 5.27 -14.03
CA VAL A 30 20.68 5.26 -13.11
C VAL A 30 21.28 5.04 -11.70
N HIS A 31 20.66 5.55 -10.64
CA HIS A 31 21.24 5.69 -9.30
C HIS A 31 21.86 4.41 -8.69
N GLU A 32 22.68 4.62 -7.64
CA GLU A 32 23.67 3.73 -7.01
C GLU A 32 23.22 2.28 -6.74
N ASN A 33 23.26 1.42 -7.76
CA ASN A 33 23.73 0.01 -7.79
C ASN A 33 23.26 -0.59 -9.13
N SER A 34 24.18 -1.17 -9.90
CA SER A 34 23.98 -1.50 -11.33
C SER A 34 23.67 -2.99 -11.52
N GLU A 35 22.55 -3.33 -12.16
CA GLU A 35 22.26 -4.69 -12.68
C GLU A 35 22.32 -4.74 -14.21
N VAL A 36 22.74 -5.90 -14.72
CA VAL A 36 22.94 -6.22 -16.14
C VAL A 36 21.62 -6.74 -16.72
N VAL A 37 21.16 -6.20 -17.85
CA VAL A 37 20.02 -6.76 -18.60
C VAL A 37 20.48 -7.08 -20.02
N ASP A 38 20.42 -8.36 -20.38
CA ASP A 38 20.79 -8.88 -21.69
C ASP A 38 19.54 -9.07 -22.59
N PHE A 39 19.67 -8.84 -23.90
CA PHE A 39 18.60 -9.11 -24.89
C PHE A 39 19.21 -9.57 -26.23
N PRO A 40 18.54 -10.49 -26.96
CA PRO A 40 19.17 -11.30 -28.00
C PRO A 40 19.35 -10.57 -29.35
N VAL A 41 20.42 -10.99 -30.03
CA VAL A 41 20.92 -10.51 -31.32
C VAL A 41 20.02 -10.93 -32.47
N THR A 42 19.73 -10.02 -33.41
CA THR A 42 19.45 -10.40 -34.80
C THR A 42 20.20 -9.53 -35.82
N GLU A 43 20.94 -10.28 -36.65
CA GLU A 43 21.53 -10.03 -37.98
C GLU A 43 22.82 -9.18 -38.15
N LEU A 44 23.87 -9.94 -38.52
CA LEU A 44 25.23 -9.59 -38.93
C LEU A 44 25.33 -8.90 -40.30
N PRO A 45 26.44 -8.17 -40.55
CA PRO A 45 27.03 -8.16 -41.89
C PRO A 45 28.53 -8.51 -41.92
N SER A 46 28.82 -9.58 -42.67
CA SER A 46 30.04 -9.99 -43.41
C SER A 46 31.42 -9.41 -43.05
N VAL A 47 32.32 -10.31 -42.65
CA VAL A 47 33.78 -10.10 -42.49
C VAL A 47 34.54 -10.44 -43.79
N PRO A 48 35.56 -9.65 -44.22
CA PRO A 48 36.46 -9.98 -45.33
C PRO A 48 37.67 -10.85 -44.88
N PRO A 49 38.39 -11.53 -45.79
CA PRO A 49 39.19 -12.70 -45.46
C PRO A 49 40.52 -12.39 -44.74
N ALA A 50 40.95 -13.39 -43.96
CA ALA A 50 42.09 -13.44 -43.06
C ALA A 50 43.45 -13.06 -43.67
N ASP A 51 44.28 -12.38 -42.89
CA ASP A 51 45.72 -12.24 -43.11
C ASP A 51 46.44 -13.23 -42.19
N ASN A 52 47.26 -14.07 -42.82
CA ASN A 52 47.92 -15.22 -42.25
C ASN A 52 49.35 -14.78 -41.87
N SER A 53 49.62 -14.58 -40.58
CA SER A 53 51.00 -14.49 -40.10
C SER A 53 51.15 -14.96 -38.65
N ASP A 54 51.83 -16.10 -38.52
CA ASP A 54 52.68 -16.56 -37.43
C ASP A 54 52.19 -16.35 -35.99
N VAL A 55 51.31 -17.26 -35.54
CA VAL A 55 51.11 -17.53 -34.11
C VAL A 55 52.27 -18.43 -33.63
N PRO A 56 52.98 -18.08 -32.54
CA PRO A 56 54.02 -18.94 -31.99
C PRO A 56 53.38 -20.16 -31.33
N ILE A 57 53.89 -21.35 -31.68
CA ILE A 57 53.54 -22.61 -31.03
C ILE A 57 54.23 -22.61 -29.66
N LEU A 58 53.44 -22.52 -28.59
CA LEU A 58 53.88 -22.65 -27.20
C LEU A 58 54.15 -24.12 -26.90
N ASN A 59 55.15 -24.40 -26.06
CA ASN A 59 55.39 -25.76 -25.58
C ASN A 59 54.69 -26.01 -24.24
N ASP A 60 54.56 -27.28 -23.85
CA ASP A 60 53.80 -27.72 -22.68
C ASP A 60 54.23 -27.02 -21.38
N GLU A 61 55.53 -26.73 -21.21
CA GLU A 61 56.04 -26.00 -20.04
C GLU A 61 55.60 -24.52 -20.02
N GLU A 62 55.46 -23.88 -21.19
CA GLU A 62 54.98 -22.49 -21.32
C GLU A 62 53.46 -22.37 -21.13
N ILE A 63 52.70 -23.40 -21.50
CA ILE A 63 51.24 -23.47 -21.31
C ILE A 63 50.90 -23.64 -19.82
N ILE A 64 51.63 -24.51 -19.12
CA ILE A 64 51.50 -24.74 -17.67
C ILE A 64 51.81 -23.47 -16.87
N GLU A 65 52.79 -22.67 -17.30
CA GLU A 65 53.16 -21.42 -16.61
C GLU A 65 52.07 -20.36 -16.73
N ILE A 66 51.37 -20.27 -17.87
CA ILE A 66 50.24 -19.35 -18.09
C ILE A 66 49.01 -19.78 -17.30
N LEU A 67 48.66 -21.07 -17.32
CA LEU A 67 47.46 -21.57 -16.65
C LEU A 67 47.55 -21.46 -15.12
N ASN A 68 48.73 -21.64 -14.53
CA ASN A 68 48.95 -21.43 -13.09
C ASN A 68 48.91 -19.95 -12.66
N GLU A 69 49.15 -19.00 -13.58
CA GLU A 69 49.10 -17.56 -13.28
C GLU A 69 47.67 -17.01 -13.38
N GLU A 70 46.83 -17.62 -14.22
CA GLU A 70 45.44 -17.21 -14.46
C GLU A 70 44.42 -17.93 -13.55
N TYR A 71 44.72 -19.17 -13.10
CA TYR A 71 43.83 -20.00 -12.26
C TYR A 71 44.58 -20.72 -11.11
N PRO A 72 44.92 -20.03 -10.02
CA PRO A 72 45.77 -20.58 -8.95
C PRO A 72 45.10 -21.60 -8.01
N ASP A 73 43.77 -21.79 -8.08
CA ASP A 73 42.99 -22.62 -7.15
C ASP A 73 42.49 -23.95 -7.78
N LEU A 74 43.07 -24.38 -8.91
CA LEU A 74 42.70 -25.64 -9.56
C LEU A 74 43.16 -26.88 -8.76
N PRO A 75 42.33 -27.94 -8.63
CA PRO A 75 42.70 -29.18 -7.94
C PRO A 75 43.87 -29.91 -8.60
N ASP A 76 44.81 -30.40 -7.79
CA ASP A 76 46.02 -31.11 -8.24
C ASP A 76 45.65 -32.36 -9.06
N GLY A 77 45.98 -32.36 -10.36
CA GLY A 77 45.64 -33.41 -11.34
C GLY A 77 44.85 -32.93 -12.57
N THR A 78 44.09 -31.84 -12.47
CA THR A 78 43.28 -31.30 -13.59
C THR A 78 44.11 -30.72 -14.74
N LEU A 79 45.36 -30.33 -14.47
CA LEU A 79 46.24 -29.73 -15.47
C LEU A 79 46.90 -30.75 -16.39
N ASP A 80 47.10 -31.98 -15.91
CA ASP A 80 47.64 -33.09 -16.70
C ASP A 80 46.57 -33.62 -17.68
N ASP A 81 45.29 -33.63 -17.26
CA ASP A 81 44.16 -34.07 -18.09
C ASP A 81 43.89 -33.11 -19.28
N ILE A 82 44.03 -31.79 -19.07
CA ILE A 82 43.87 -30.78 -20.14
C ILE A 82 44.98 -30.86 -21.19
N ILE A 83 46.19 -31.27 -20.80
CA ILE A 83 47.34 -31.39 -21.71
C ILE A 83 47.22 -32.66 -22.56
N ASP A 84 46.72 -33.76 -22.00
CA ASP A 84 46.46 -34.98 -22.76
C ASP A 84 45.38 -34.75 -23.83
N ASP A 85 44.28 -34.04 -23.52
CA ASP A 85 43.22 -33.67 -24.49
C ASP A 85 43.74 -32.79 -25.65
N ILE A 86 44.68 -31.89 -25.40
CA ILE A 86 45.26 -31.01 -26.44
C ILE A 86 46.22 -31.78 -27.35
N THR A 87 46.90 -32.81 -26.84
CA THR A 87 47.84 -33.61 -27.65
C THR A 87 47.19 -34.66 -28.54
N GLU A 88 45.95 -35.09 -28.24
CA GLU A 88 45.19 -36.01 -29.09
C GLU A 88 44.51 -35.34 -30.31
N LEU A 89 44.33 -34.01 -30.27
CA LEU A 89 43.74 -33.23 -31.37
C LEU A 89 44.64 -33.04 -32.61
N ASP A 90 45.94 -33.37 -32.56
CA ASP A 90 46.91 -33.08 -33.64
C ASP A 90 47.38 -34.32 -34.45
N LEU A 91 46.64 -35.45 -34.41
CA LEU A 91 47.01 -36.69 -35.12
C LEU A 91 46.06 -37.13 -36.25
N LEU A 92 45.48 -36.18 -37.00
CA LEU A 92 44.89 -36.48 -38.31
C LEU A 92 45.85 -36.09 -39.45
N PRO A 93 46.49 -37.04 -40.16
CA PRO A 93 47.31 -36.72 -41.33
C PRO A 93 46.41 -36.26 -42.49
N LEU A 94 46.63 -35.03 -42.96
CA LEU A 94 46.04 -34.50 -44.20
C LEU A 94 46.37 -35.43 -45.38
N GLY A 95 45.38 -36.21 -45.80
CA GLY A 95 45.43 -37.05 -46.99
C GLY A 95 45.66 -36.23 -48.25
N THR A 96 46.69 -36.59 -49.01
CA THR A 96 46.93 -36.08 -50.35
C THR A 96 46.07 -36.85 -51.35
N ASP A 97 44.99 -36.25 -51.84
CA ASP A 97 44.26 -36.74 -53.00
C ASP A 97 45.10 -36.54 -54.28
N GLU A 98 45.80 -37.60 -54.71
CA GLU A 98 46.11 -37.80 -56.12
C GLU A 98 45.20 -38.90 -56.67
N ALA A 99 44.17 -38.50 -57.43
CA ALA A 99 43.38 -39.41 -58.24
C ALA A 99 44.25 -40.05 -59.35
N PRO A 100 44.25 -41.39 -59.52
CA PRO A 100 44.89 -42.01 -60.66
C PRO A 100 44.00 -41.85 -61.90
N VAL A 101 44.59 -41.35 -62.98
CA VAL A 101 44.00 -41.37 -64.32
C VAL A 101 44.03 -42.81 -64.81
N GLU A 102 42.87 -43.46 -64.90
CA GLU A 102 42.73 -44.76 -65.57
C GLU A 102 42.87 -44.59 -67.10
N GLU A 103 43.83 -45.30 -67.69
CA GLU A 103 43.87 -45.55 -69.13
C GLU A 103 43.02 -46.78 -69.45
N GLU A 104 42.10 -46.66 -70.42
CA GLU A 104 41.26 -47.76 -70.90
C GLU A 104 42.08 -48.96 -71.42
N PRO A 105 41.67 -50.22 -71.14
CA PRO A 105 42.33 -51.38 -71.68
C PRO A 105 41.89 -51.65 -73.13
N VAL A 106 42.90 -51.84 -73.96
CA VAL A 106 42.79 -52.35 -75.33
C VAL A 106 42.31 -53.80 -75.31
N ILE A 107 41.17 -54.06 -75.94
CA ILE A 107 40.61 -55.41 -76.15
C ILE A 107 41.63 -56.27 -76.91
N THR A 108 42.16 -57.30 -76.25
CA THR A 108 42.89 -58.43 -76.87
C THR A 108 42.26 -59.76 -76.46
N PRO A 109 42.43 -60.86 -77.23
CA PRO A 109 41.67 -62.08 -77.02
C PRO A 109 42.12 -62.84 -75.76
N GLN A 110 41.17 -63.04 -74.83
CA GLN A 110 41.14 -63.90 -73.63
C GLN A 110 42.46 -64.58 -73.22
N ASP A 111 43.04 -64.09 -72.12
CA ASP A 111 43.95 -64.86 -71.26
C ASP A 111 43.16 -66.02 -70.63
N PRO A 112 43.66 -67.27 -70.59
CA PRO A 112 43.02 -68.38 -69.88
C PRO A 112 42.83 -68.17 -68.36
N LYS A 113 43.31 -67.06 -67.78
CA LYS A 113 42.94 -66.60 -66.43
C LYS A 113 41.67 -65.75 -66.36
N ASP A 114 41.19 -65.21 -67.47
CA ASP A 114 39.91 -64.47 -67.58
C ASP A 114 38.78 -65.39 -68.04
N LYS A 115 38.81 -66.65 -67.59
CA LYS A 115 37.70 -67.56 -67.85
C LYS A 115 36.58 -67.17 -66.89
N ASP A 116 35.44 -66.85 -67.46
CA ASP A 116 34.18 -66.54 -66.78
C ASP A 116 33.18 -67.58 -67.30
N SER A 117 32.89 -68.57 -66.47
CA SER A 117 32.26 -69.84 -66.89
C SER A 117 30.74 -69.76 -66.99
N ASP A 118 30.11 -68.88 -66.22
CA ASP A 118 28.67 -68.66 -66.15
C ASP A 118 28.25 -67.30 -66.73
N ASN A 119 29.21 -66.41 -67.00
CA ASN A 119 29.06 -65.13 -67.70
C ASN A 119 28.27 -64.07 -66.92
N ASP A 120 28.46 -64.00 -65.60
CA ASP A 120 27.91 -62.92 -64.78
C ASP A 120 28.82 -61.67 -64.72
N GLY A 121 30.04 -61.78 -65.24
CA GLY A 121 31.00 -60.70 -65.33
C GLY A 121 32.14 -60.77 -64.31
N VAL A 122 32.15 -61.76 -63.39
CA VAL A 122 33.26 -62.03 -62.47
C VAL A 122 34.11 -63.20 -63.01
N PRO A 123 35.44 -63.06 -63.15
CA PRO A 123 36.27 -64.18 -63.58
C PRO A 123 36.30 -65.33 -62.56
N ASP A 124 36.34 -66.59 -63.04
CA ASP A 124 36.35 -67.85 -62.26
C ASP A 124 37.32 -67.87 -61.05
N TYR A 125 38.37 -67.03 -61.03
CA TYR A 125 39.37 -67.00 -59.97
C TYR A 125 39.10 -65.98 -58.86
N LEU A 126 38.14 -65.07 -59.07
CA LEU A 126 37.64 -64.10 -58.10
C LEU A 126 36.20 -64.43 -57.68
N ASP A 127 35.52 -65.29 -58.43
CA ASP A 127 34.15 -65.72 -58.18
C ASP A 127 34.11 -66.89 -57.17
N ALA A 128 33.37 -66.74 -56.08
CA ALA A 128 33.14 -67.79 -55.08
C ALA A 128 32.27 -68.94 -55.64
N PHE A 129 31.41 -68.66 -56.62
CA PHE A 129 30.54 -69.62 -57.29
C PHE A 129 30.71 -69.59 -58.82
N PRO A 130 31.86 -70.05 -59.38
CA PRO A 130 32.20 -69.97 -60.82
C PRO A 130 31.30 -70.73 -61.80
N LEU A 131 30.14 -71.22 -61.39
CA LEU A 131 29.16 -71.90 -62.24
C LEU A 131 27.73 -71.44 -61.97
N ASP A 132 27.51 -70.51 -61.05
CA ASP A 132 26.21 -69.97 -60.69
C ASP A 132 26.18 -68.44 -60.95
N PRO A 133 25.63 -67.99 -62.10
CA PRO A 133 25.67 -66.59 -62.49
C PRO A 133 24.79 -65.66 -61.63
N THR A 134 24.17 -66.17 -60.57
CA THR A 134 23.41 -65.36 -59.60
C THR A 134 24.14 -65.18 -58.28
N GLU A 135 25.31 -65.77 -58.08
CA GLU A 135 26.10 -65.69 -56.85
C GLU A 135 27.56 -65.46 -57.19
N THR A 136 28.20 -64.51 -56.52
CA THR A 136 29.62 -64.18 -56.79
C THR A 136 30.46 -64.08 -55.52
N GLU A 137 29.83 -63.84 -54.38
CA GLU A 137 30.46 -63.63 -53.07
C GLU A 137 29.90 -64.65 -52.05
N ASP A 138 30.76 -65.10 -51.13
CA ASP A 138 30.50 -66.05 -50.05
C ASP A 138 31.28 -65.55 -48.82
N TYR A 139 30.68 -64.62 -48.08
CA TYR A 139 31.42 -63.83 -47.08
C TYR A 139 31.84 -64.67 -45.87
N ASP A 140 30.94 -65.51 -45.35
CA ASP A 140 31.19 -66.41 -44.22
C ASP A 140 31.84 -67.76 -44.61
N GLN A 141 31.90 -68.08 -45.90
CA GLN A 141 32.45 -69.32 -46.46
C GLN A 141 31.67 -70.59 -46.09
N ASP A 142 30.35 -70.51 -45.92
CA ASP A 142 29.50 -71.69 -45.66
C ASP A 142 29.07 -72.45 -46.93
N ASN A 143 29.42 -71.91 -48.10
CA ASN A 143 29.07 -72.40 -49.45
C ASN A 143 27.63 -72.09 -49.89
N ILE A 144 26.95 -71.15 -49.26
CA ILE A 144 25.75 -70.47 -49.76
C ILE A 144 26.21 -69.07 -50.21
N GLY A 145 25.77 -68.63 -51.39
CA GLY A 145 26.19 -67.31 -51.89
C GLY A 145 25.36 -66.20 -51.27
N ASN A 146 25.95 -65.01 -51.11
CA ASN A 146 25.34 -63.92 -50.35
C ASN A 146 23.95 -63.50 -50.85
N ASN A 147 23.60 -63.68 -52.14
CA ASN A 147 22.23 -63.35 -52.60
C ASN A 147 21.17 -64.38 -52.16
N ALA A 148 21.58 -65.55 -51.69
CA ALA A 148 20.71 -66.65 -51.24
C ALA A 148 20.89 -67.01 -49.76
N ASP A 149 22.00 -66.60 -49.14
CA ASP A 149 22.22 -66.69 -47.71
C ASP A 149 21.33 -65.66 -46.99
N PRO A 150 20.63 -66.03 -45.91
CA PRO A 150 19.93 -65.08 -45.06
C PRO A 150 20.77 -64.49 -43.90
N ASP A 151 22.03 -64.89 -43.74
CA ASP A 151 22.96 -64.51 -42.67
C ASP A 151 24.42 -64.53 -43.19
N ASP A 152 24.78 -63.50 -43.97
CA ASP A 152 25.96 -63.41 -44.82
C ASP A 152 27.31 -63.50 -44.07
N ASP A 153 27.37 -63.22 -42.77
CA ASP A 153 28.57 -63.36 -41.92
C ASP A 153 28.45 -64.42 -40.80
N ASN A 154 27.26 -64.99 -40.65
CA ASN A 154 26.92 -66.10 -39.76
C ASN A 154 27.16 -65.77 -38.28
N ASP A 155 26.93 -64.52 -37.88
CA ASP A 155 26.94 -64.08 -36.48
C ASP A 155 25.67 -64.53 -35.72
N GLY A 156 24.62 -64.92 -36.46
CA GLY A 156 23.35 -65.40 -35.94
C GLY A 156 22.19 -64.40 -36.03
N VAL A 157 22.43 -63.20 -36.58
CA VAL A 157 21.44 -62.20 -36.96
C VAL A 157 21.22 -62.30 -38.48
N SER A 158 19.98 -62.22 -38.94
CA SER A 158 19.72 -62.30 -40.39
C SER A 158 19.97 -60.95 -41.05
N ASP A 159 20.46 -60.90 -42.28
CA ASP A 159 20.81 -59.66 -43.01
C ASP A 159 19.70 -58.60 -43.00
N THR A 160 18.44 -59.03 -42.92
CA THR A 160 17.28 -58.11 -42.87
C THR A 160 17.09 -57.38 -41.53
N LEU A 161 17.78 -57.83 -40.49
CA LEU A 161 17.78 -57.29 -39.13
C LEU A 161 19.19 -56.89 -38.67
N ASP A 162 20.20 -57.13 -39.51
CA ASP A 162 21.59 -56.86 -39.23
C ASP A 162 21.99 -55.51 -39.83
N ALA A 163 22.52 -54.60 -39.00
CA ALA A 163 23.04 -53.32 -39.46
C ALA A 163 24.36 -53.47 -40.22
N PHE A 164 25.13 -54.51 -39.94
CA PHE A 164 26.40 -54.84 -40.58
C PHE A 164 26.41 -56.30 -41.08
N PRO A 165 25.67 -56.65 -42.15
CA PRO A 165 25.53 -58.03 -42.66
C PRO A 165 26.83 -58.74 -43.09
N PHE A 166 27.95 -58.02 -43.08
CA PHE A 166 29.27 -58.53 -43.45
C PHE A 166 30.27 -58.29 -42.31
N ASP A 167 29.87 -58.04 -41.08
CA ASP A 167 30.77 -57.92 -39.93
C ASP A 167 30.28 -58.76 -38.78
N LYS A 168 30.83 -59.97 -38.69
CA LYS A 168 30.48 -60.93 -37.65
C LYS A 168 30.64 -60.43 -36.19
N SER A 169 31.33 -59.31 -35.98
CA SER A 169 31.47 -58.70 -34.65
C SER A 169 30.41 -57.66 -34.32
N GLU A 170 29.64 -57.18 -35.28
CA GLU A 170 28.71 -56.06 -35.13
C GLU A 170 27.37 -56.40 -35.79
N SER A 171 26.26 -56.20 -35.08
CA SER A 171 24.93 -56.40 -35.69
C SER A 171 23.88 -55.39 -35.26
N VAL A 172 24.24 -54.45 -34.39
CA VAL A 172 23.38 -53.36 -33.91
C VAL A 172 24.11 -52.04 -34.16
N ASP A 173 23.35 -51.06 -34.65
CA ASP A 173 23.74 -49.66 -34.88
C ASP A 173 22.58 -48.82 -34.35
N THR A 174 22.66 -48.38 -33.09
CA THR A 174 21.52 -47.78 -32.39
C THR A 174 21.28 -46.33 -32.83
N ASP A 175 22.34 -45.57 -33.13
CA ASP A 175 22.26 -44.17 -33.55
C ASP A 175 22.26 -43.97 -35.08
N GLY A 176 22.68 -44.99 -35.85
CA GLY A 176 22.69 -45.00 -37.30
C GLY A 176 23.90 -44.30 -37.93
N ASP A 177 25.01 -44.14 -37.20
CA ASP A 177 26.21 -43.47 -37.69
C ASP A 177 27.14 -44.37 -38.55
N ASN A 178 26.79 -45.66 -38.66
CA ASN A 178 27.54 -46.74 -39.32
C ASN A 178 28.77 -47.23 -38.55
N ILE A 179 28.81 -47.04 -37.24
CA ILE A 179 29.70 -47.68 -36.29
C ILE A 179 28.85 -48.65 -35.47
N GLY A 180 29.30 -49.91 -35.34
CA GLY A 180 28.54 -50.91 -34.59
C GLY A 180 28.70 -50.74 -33.09
N ASN A 181 27.64 -51.01 -32.34
CA ASN A 181 27.60 -50.79 -30.88
C ASN A 181 28.72 -51.51 -30.08
N ASN A 182 29.39 -52.55 -30.59
CA ASN A 182 30.52 -53.15 -29.86
C ASN A 182 31.83 -52.37 -30.03
N PHE A 183 31.94 -51.50 -31.04
CA PHE A 183 33.08 -50.62 -31.29
C PHE A 183 32.77 -49.16 -30.98
N ASP A 184 31.51 -48.75 -31.12
CA ASP A 184 31.07 -47.43 -30.71
C ASP A 184 31.24 -47.24 -29.20
N SER A 185 31.36 -45.99 -28.80
CA SER A 185 31.51 -45.59 -27.41
C SER A 185 30.43 -44.61 -26.97
N ASP A 186 29.49 -44.30 -27.86
CA ASP A 186 28.33 -43.41 -27.72
C ASP A 186 27.19 -44.03 -28.53
N ASP A 187 26.73 -45.21 -28.10
CA ASP A 187 25.89 -46.14 -28.85
C ASP A 187 24.58 -45.52 -29.37
N ASP A 188 24.04 -44.49 -28.70
CA ASP A 188 22.82 -43.80 -29.09
C ASP A 188 23.04 -42.37 -29.64
N GLY A 189 24.28 -41.90 -29.66
CA GLY A 189 24.70 -40.66 -30.30
C GLY A 189 24.24 -39.41 -29.57
N ASP A 190 24.10 -39.47 -28.25
CA ASP A 190 23.65 -38.35 -27.40
C ASP A 190 24.81 -37.48 -26.87
N LEU A 191 26.06 -37.87 -27.19
CA LEU A 191 27.33 -37.26 -26.79
C LEU A 191 27.80 -37.62 -25.37
N VAL A 192 27.16 -38.57 -24.70
CA VAL A 192 27.59 -39.14 -23.42
C VAL A 192 28.12 -40.55 -23.66
N ASN A 193 29.39 -40.74 -23.30
CA ASN A 193 30.03 -42.03 -23.51
C ASN A 193 29.34 -43.15 -22.72
N ASP A 194 29.13 -44.33 -23.32
CA ASP A 194 28.38 -45.46 -22.71
C ASP A 194 28.86 -45.84 -21.30
N SER A 195 30.15 -45.63 -21.02
CA SER A 195 30.74 -45.93 -19.71
C SER A 195 30.32 -44.97 -18.60
N ARG A 196 29.76 -43.81 -18.97
CA ARG A 196 29.26 -42.74 -18.11
C ARG A 196 27.76 -42.50 -18.28
N ASP A 197 27.15 -43.16 -19.25
CA ASP A 197 25.73 -43.11 -19.54
C ASP A 197 24.97 -44.15 -18.71
N ALA A 198 23.90 -43.73 -18.02
CA ALA A 198 23.00 -44.65 -17.32
C ALA A 198 22.07 -45.44 -18.27
N PHE A 199 21.77 -44.90 -19.45
CA PHE A 199 20.93 -45.45 -20.51
C PHE A 199 21.62 -45.36 -21.88
N PRO A 200 22.71 -46.12 -22.12
CA PRO A 200 23.55 -46.05 -23.32
C PRO A 200 22.88 -46.46 -24.65
N LEU A 201 21.55 -46.62 -24.68
CA LEU A 201 20.80 -46.97 -25.89
C LEU A 201 19.54 -46.09 -26.05
N ASP A 202 19.38 -45.08 -25.19
CA ASP A 202 18.26 -44.15 -25.20
C ASP A 202 18.81 -42.72 -25.29
N PRO A 203 18.83 -42.10 -26.48
CA PRO A 203 19.47 -40.80 -26.69
C PRO A 203 18.72 -39.63 -26.05
N THR A 204 17.72 -39.93 -25.23
CA THR A 204 16.94 -38.95 -24.48
C THR A 204 17.20 -39.01 -22.99
N GLU A 205 18.05 -39.91 -22.49
CA GLU A 205 18.34 -40.11 -21.07
C GLU A 205 19.80 -40.50 -20.84
N TRP A 206 20.51 -39.80 -19.96
CA TRP A 206 21.93 -40.10 -19.67
C TRP A 206 22.29 -40.10 -18.18
N VAL A 207 21.41 -39.56 -17.32
CA VAL A 207 21.55 -39.53 -15.85
C VAL A 207 20.38 -40.27 -15.21
N ASP A 208 20.68 -41.03 -14.15
CA ASP A 208 19.73 -41.71 -13.26
C ASP A 208 20.18 -41.42 -11.82
N THR A 209 19.72 -40.29 -11.26
CA THR A 209 20.26 -39.74 -10.01
C THR A 209 19.90 -40.60 -8.79
N ASP A 210 18.69 -41.17 -8.75
CA ASP A 210 18.25 -42.04 -7.66
C ASP A 210 18.48 -43.54 -7.92
N GLY A 211 18.78 -43.92 -9.17
CA GLY A 211 19.08 -45.29 -9.57
C GLY A 211 17.85 -46.18 -9.70
N ASP A 212 16.66 -45.63 -9.95
CA ASP A 212 15.42 -46.39 -10.08
C ASP A 212 15.20 -47.02 -11.47
N GLY A 213 16.00 -46.59 -12.45
CA GLY A 213 15.96 -47.04 -13.84
C GLY A 213 15.03 -46.22 -14.74
N ILE A 214 14.59 -45.04 -14.32
CA ILE A 214 13.99 -43.98 -15.13
C ILE A 214 15.02 -42.84 -15.20
N GLY A 215 15.30 -42.33 -16.39
CA GLY A 215 16.26 -41.25 -16.53
C GLY A 215 15.68 -39.90 -16.12
N ASN A 216 16.56 -39.01 -15.65
CA ASN A 216 16.19 -37.71 -15.09
C ASN A 216 15.34 -36.83 -16.04
N ASN A 217 15.44 -36.98 -17.37
CA ASN A 217 14.62 -36.16 -18.27
C ASN A 217 13.13 -36.59 -18.27
N LYS A 218 12.82 -37.77 -17.75
CA LYS A 218 11.48 -38.35 -17.69
C LYS A 218 11.02 -38.64 -16.27
N ASP A 219 11.92 -38.78 -15.32
CA ASP A 219 11.54 -38.84 -13.92
C ASP A 219 10.92 -37.50 -13.50
N ASP A 220 9.92 -37.56 -12.61
CA ASP A 220 9.31 -36.37 -12.00
C ASP A 220 9.86 -36.14 -10.57
N ASN A 221 10.76 -37.01 -10.11
CA ASN A 221 11.48 -36.94 -8.83
C ASN A 221 12.86 -37.60 -8.97
N ASP A 222 13.84 -36.81 -9.40
CA ASP A 222 15.17 -37.24 -9.80
C ASP A 222 16.01 -37.85 -8.67
N ASP A 223 15.77 -37.49 -7.40
CA ASP A 223 16.57 -37.94 -6.24
C ASP A 223 15.78 -38.80 -5.22
N ASN A 224 14.50 -39.02 -5.48
CA ASN A 224 13.55 -39.79 -4.68
C ASN A 224 13.31 -39.26 -3.26
N ASP A 225 13.34 -37.94 -3.11
CA ASP A 225 12.99 -37.27 -1.87
C ASP A 225 11.44 -37.13 -1.69
N PRO A 226 10.93 -36.48 -0.64
CA PRO A 226 9.50 -36.21 -0.49
C PRO A 226 8.87 -35.18 -1.45
N ALA A 227 9.65 -34.36 -2.15
CA ALA A 227 9.21 -33.39 -3.13
C ALA A 227 9.13 -34.00 -4.55
N LEU A 228 8.68 -33.21 -5.52
CA LEU A 228 8.78 -33.54 -6.94
C LEU A 228 9.61 -32.44 -7.55
N ASP A 229 10.33 -32.67 -8.65
CA ASP A 229 11.31 -31.70 -9.19
C ASP A 229 10.71 -30.31 -9.43
N ILE A 230 9.43 -30.24 -9.81
CA ILE A 230 8.71 -28.96 -10.03
C ILE A 230 8.48 -28.14 -8.75
N PHE A 231 8.57 -28.77 -7.59
CA PHE A 231 8.42 -28.17 -6.26
C PHE A 231 9.69 -28.27 -5.42
N ASP A 232 10.78 -28.76 -6.02
CA ASP A 232 12.04 -28.99 -5.36
C ASP A 232 13.06 -27.92 -5.78
N ALA A 233 13.64 -27.23 -4.79
CA ALA A 233 14.71 -26.26 -5.02
C ALA A 233 16.05 -26.93 -5.35
N PHE A 234 16.25 -28.18 -4.94
CA PHE A 234 17.44 -28.99 -5.14
C PHE A 234 17.08 -30.40 -5.69
N PRO A 235 16.56 -30.51 -6.93
CA PRO A 235 16.03 -31.78 -7.48
C PRO A 235 17.00 -32.97 -7.54
N LEU A 236 18.29 -32.75 -7.25
CA LEU A 236 19.33 -33.79 -7.32
C LEU A 236 19.95 -34.08 -5.95
N ASP A 237 19.48 -33.43 -4.87
CA ASP A 237 19.96 -33.63 -3.51
C ASP A 237 18.85 -34.17 -2.61
N PRO A 238 18.82 -35.48 -2.33
CA PRO A 238 17.73 -36.09 -1.59
C PRO A 238 17.66 -35.68 -0.11
N SER A 239 18.57 -34.81 0.34
CA SER A 239 18.60 -34.25 1.68
C SER A 239 18.08 -32.83 1.78
N GLU A 240 17.78 -32.16 0.66
CA GLU A 240 17.33 -30.77 0.62
C GLU A 240 16.24 -30.60 -0.43
N TRP A 241 15.14 -29.93 -0.11
CA TRP A 241 14.05 -29.72 -1.09
C TRP A 241 13.35 -28.36 -1.00
N LEU A 242 13.57 -27.63 0.09
CA LEU A 242 13.08 -26.27 0.29
C LEU A 242 14.27 -25.33 0.42
N ASP A 243 14.11 -24.14 -0.18
CA ASP A 243 15.00 -22.99 -0.03
C ASP A 243 14.09 -21.77 0.23
N ASN A 244 13.85 -21.46 1.50
CA ASN A 244 12.82 -20.50 1.87
C ASN A 244 13.26 -19.04 1.67
N ASP A 245 14.56 -18.76 1.75
CA ASP A 245 15.12 -17.42 1.50
C ASP A 245 15.76 -17.27 0.09
N ASN A 246 15.89 -18.37 -0.67
CA ASN A 246 16.48 -18.43 -2.01
C ASN A 246 17.96 -18.07 -2.04
N ASP A 247 18.72 -18.37 -0.98
CA ASP A 247 20.16 -18.14 -0.92
C ASP A 247 20.99 -19.29 -1.57
N GLY A 248 20.33 -20.39 -1.94
CA GLY A 248 20.94 -21.57 -2.53
C GLY A 248 21.43 -22.60 -1.51
N ILE A 249 21.09 -22.46 -0.23
CA ILE A 249 21.32 -23.44 0.84
C ILE A 249 19.97 -24.01 1.26
N GLY A 250 19.81 -25.33 1.17
CA GLY A 250 18.55 -25.95 1.56
C GLY A 250 18.26 -25.84 3.05
N ASN A 251 16.96 -25.73 3.39
CA ASN A 251 16.48 -25.49 4.74
C ASN A 251 17.01 -26.50 5.80
N ASN A 252 17.36 -27.73 5.42
CA ASN A 252 17.87 -28.71 6.40
C ASN A 252 19.33 -28.43 6.80
N SER A 253 20.08 -27.75 5.94
CA SER A 253 21.49 -27.35 6.15
C SER A 253 21.65 -25.87 6.50
N ASP A 254 20.62 -25.07 6.24
CA ASP A 254 20.64 -23.64 6.50
C ASP A 254 20.51 -23.31 8.00
N ALA A 255 21.30 -22.34 8.43
CA ALA A 255 21.29 -21.81 9.80
C ALA A 255 20.34 -20.63 9.99
N ASP A 256 19.80 -20.06 8.91
CA ASP A 256 18.98 -18.84 8.83
C ASP A 256 17.93 -18.98 7.72
N ILE A 257 16.96 -19.88 7.92
CA ILE A 257 16.09 -20.43 6.85
C ILE A 257 15.26 -19.37 6.12
N ASP A 258 14.99 -18.22 6.72
CA ASP A 258 14.21 -17.14 6.09
C ASP A 258 15.03 -15.88 5.78
N GLY A 259 16.35 -15.93 5.97
CA GLY A 259 17.30 -14.92 5.54
C GLY A 259 17.17 -13.58 6.27
N ASP A 260 16.59 -13.57 7.47
CA ASP A 260 16.31 -12.35 8.22
C ASP A 260 17.49 -11.88 9.10
N HIS A 261 18.59 -12.65 9.08
CA HIS A 261 19.85 -12.47 9.82
C HIS A 261 19.81 -12.94 11.28
N TYR A 262 18.73 -13.58 11.72
CA TYR A 262 18.63 -14.28 12.99
C TYR A 262 18.68 -15.79 12.76
N THR A 263 19.72 -16.43 13.31
CA THR A 263 19.82 -17.89 13.15
C THR A 263 18.59 -18.59 13.71
N ASN A 264 18.16 -19.71 13.12
CA ASN A 264 17.01 -20.55 13.53
C ASN A 264 16.93 -20.87 15.04
N THR A 265 18.05 -20.80 15.76
CA THR A 265 18.12 -21.07 17.21
C THR A 265 17.88 -19.85 18.11
N LEU A 266 17.98 -18.65 17.56
CA LEU A 266 17.74 -17.37 18.23
C LEU A 266 16.45 -16.71 17.73
N ASP A 267 15.88 -17.24 16.67
CA ASP A 267 14.67 -16.79 16.04
C ASP A 267 13.45 -17.58 16.57
N ALA A 268 12.42 -16.85 16.99
CA ALA A 268 11.13 -17.41 17.40
C ALA A 268 10.27 -17.90 16.23
N PHE A 269 10.47 -17.36 15.02
CA PHE A 269 9.76 -17.69 13.79
C PHE A 269 10.71 -18.01 12.61
N PRO A 270 11.48 -19.13 12.66
CA PRO A 270 12.51 -19.47 11.66
C PRO A 270 12.08 -19.74 10.21
N LEU A 271 10.85 -19.41 9.84
CA LEU A 271 10.30 -19.57 8.48
C LEU A 271 9.64 -18.28 7.97
N ASP A 272 9.63 -17.22 8.78
CA ASP A 272 8.98 -15.96 8.50
C ASP A 272 9.97 -14.82 8.74
N GLY A 273 10.73 -14.46 7.71
CA GLY A 273 11.76 -13.44 7.83
C GLY A 273 11.25 -12.00 8.04
N SER A 274 9.95 -11.85 8.33
CA SER A 274 9.37 -10.61 8.85
C SER A 274 9.24 -10.59 10.37
N GLU A 275 9.52 -11.69 11.08
CA GLU A 275 9.36 -11.85 12.53
C GLU A 275 10.53 -12.66 13.13
N TRP A 276 11.22 -12.14 14.15
CA TRP A 276 12.32 -12.87 14.81
C TRP A 276 12.18 -13.03 16.33
N ASN A 277 11.32 -12.22 16.95
CA ASN A 277 11.16 -12.14 18.39
C ASN A 277 9.69 -12.29 18.78
N ASP A 278 9.47 -12.92 19.93
CA ASP A 278 8.15 -13.18 20.53
C ASP A 278 8.26 -12.91 22.03
N THR A 279 8.10 -11.63 22.40
CA THR A 279 8.42 -11.13 23.74
C THR A 279 7.52 -11.77 24.80
N ASP A 280 6.23 -11.96 24.53
CA ASP A 280 5.26 -12.54 25.46
C ASP A 280 5.05 -14.06 25.28
N ASN A 281 5.56 -14.64 24.19
CA ASN A 281 5.43 -16.04 23.81
C ASN A 281 3.99 -16.47 23.49
N ASP A 282 3.17 -15.59 22.92
CA ASP A 282 1.81 -15.93 22.46
C ASP A 282 1.76 -16.54 21.05
N GLY A 283 2.87 -16.46 20.30
CA GLY A 283 3.01 -16.97 18.96
C GLY A 283 2.67 -15.97 17.85
N ILE A 284 2.54 -14.69 18.16
CA ILE A 284 2.55 -13.56 17.22
C ILE A 284 3.92 -12.87 17.37
N GLY A 285 4.59 -12.60 16.25
CA GLY A 285 5.89 -11.93 16.30
C GLY A 285 5.76 -10.45 16.63
N ASP A 286 6.77 -9.91 17.33
CA ASP A 286 6.76 -8.53 17.83
C ASP A 286 6.47 -7.48 16.74
N ASN A 287 6.80 -7.73 15.46
CA ASN A 287 6.56 -6.75 14.39
C ASN A 287 5.08 -6.69 13.96
N SER A 288 4.34 -7.79 14.13
CA SER A 288 2.91 -7.90 13.84
C SER A 288 2.03 -7.83 15.08
N ASP A 289 2.60 -7.97 16.27
CA ASP A 289 1.87 -7.90 17.52
C ASP A 289 1.45 -6.46 17.84
N SER A 290 0.21 -6.29 18.28
CA SER A 290 -0.33 -5.02 18.76
C SER A 290 -0.10 -4.78 20.25
N ASP A 291 0.30 -5.80 21.00
CA ASP A 291 0.51 -5.83 22.46
C ASP A 291 1.67 -6.79 22.78
N ILE A 292 2.90 -6.33 22.49
CA ILE A 292 4.12 -7.15 22.42
C ILE A 292 4.46 -7.86 23.74
N ASP A 293 4.04 -7.34 24.88
CA ASP A 293 4.31 -7.92 26.20
C ASP A 293 3.07 -8.45 26.93
N ASN A 294 1.87 -8.27 26.33
CA ASN A 294 0.60 -8.85 26.75
C ASN A 294 0.18 -8.41 28.15
N ASP A 295 0.34 -7.12 28.40
CA ASP A 295 -0.05 -6.47 29.64
C ASP A 295 -1.42 -5.78 29.56
N ASP A 296 -2.14 -5.99 28.45
CA ASP A 296 -3.41 -5.41 28.04
C ASP A 296 -3.34 -3.95 27.52
N TYR A 297 -2.14 -3.38 27.32
CA TYR A 297 -1.94 -2.07 26.69
C TYR A 297 -1.32 -2.20 25.29
N VAL A 298 -1.98 -1.58 24.30
CA VAL A 298 -1.47 -1.64 22.92
C VAL A 298 -0.17 -0.84 22.76
N ASN A 299 0.78 -1.34 21.97
CA ASN A 299 2.12 -0.78 21.79
C ASN A 299 2.17 0.74 21.53
N ASN A 300 1.16 1.29 20.84
CA ASN A 300 1.11 2.72 20.51
C ASN A 300 0.67 3.63 21.68
N SER A 301 0.13 3.02 22.73
CA SER A 301 -0.36 3.66 23.95
C SER A 301 0.44 3.20 25.17
N ASP A 302 1.45 2.35 24.96
CA ASP A 302 2.34 1.83 25.97
C ASP A 302 3.70 2.55 25.91
N ALA A 303 4.14 3.10 27.05
CA ALA A 303 5.43 3.77 27.15
C ALA A 303 6.63 2.79 27.17
N PHE A 304 6.43 1.55 27.58
CA PHE A 304 7.40 0.45 27.60
C PHE A 304 6.84 -0.83 26.97
N PRO A 305 6.65 -0.88 25.63
CA PRO A 305 6.01 -2.01 24.94
C PRO A 305 6.70 -3.38 25.01
N PHE A 306 7.77 -3.51 25.81
CA PHE A 306 8.53 -4.76 25.98
C PHE A 306 8.68 -5.13 27.46
N ASP A 307 8.05 -4.40 28.37
CA ASP A 307 8.07 -4.64 29.81
C ASP A 307 6.64 -4.80 30.32
N PRO A 308 6.16 -6.04 30.52
CA PRO A 308 4.77 -6.31 30.90
C PRO A 308 4.42 -5.86 32.33
N THR A 309 5.34 -5.16 32.99
CA THR A 309 5.17 -4.58 34.31
C THR A 309 5.10 -3.06 34.29
N GLU A 310 5.22 -2.40 33.15
CA GLU A 310 5.26 -0.95 33.00
C GLU A 310 4.59 -0.50 31.69
N TRP A 311 3.51 0.29 31.75
CA TRP A 311 2.81 0.78 30.54
C TRP A 311 2.78 2.31 30.43
N ALA A 312 3.20 3.02 31.48
CA ALA A 312 3.11 4.48 31.59
C ALA A 312 4.42 5.08 32.11
N ASP A 313 4.78 6.25 31.58
CA ASP A 313 5.93 7.09 31.97
C ASP A 313 5.42 8.52 32.14
N THR A 314 4.88 8.83 33.32
CA THR A 314 4.13 10.07 33.56
C THR A 314 5.00 11.33 33.43
N ASP A 315 6.28 11.27 33.81
CA ASP A 315 7.21 12.41 33.74
C ASP A 315 8.20 12.35 32.56
N GLY A 316 8.25 11.24 31.83
CA GLY A 316 9.07 11.04 30.65
C GLY A 316 10.56 10.85 30.97
N ASP A 317 10.91 10.39 32.17
CA ASP A 317 12.29 10.17 32.59
C ASP A 317 12.86 8.81 32.13
N GLY A 318 12.00 7.93 31.60
CA GLY A 318 12.33 6.60 31.11
C GLY A 318 12.29 5.50 32.17
N ILE A 319 11.69 5.75 33.34
CA ILE A 319 11.36 4.75 34.37
C ILE A 319 9.82 4.62 34.40
N GLY A 320 9.30 3.41 34.28
CA GLY A 320 7.86 3.22 34.31
C GLY A 320 7.23 3.50 35.67
N ASP A 321 5.98 3.98 35.66
CA ASP A 321 5.23 4.44 36.83
C ASP A 321 5.15 3.41 37.96
N ASN A 322 5.16 2.10 37.67
CA ASN A 322 5.07 1.06 38.71
C ASN A 322 6.41 0.91 39.48
N SER A 323 7.52 1.29 38.88
CA SER A 323 8.87 1.23 39.45
C SER A 323 9.43 2.60 39.84
N ASP A 324 8.86 3.68 39.32
CA ASP A 324 9.32 5.05 39.57
C ASP A 324 9.05 5.47 41.03
N PRO A 325 10.07 5.90 41.80
CA PRO A 325 9.88 6.49 43.12
C PRO A 325 9.24 7.89 43.15
N ASP A 326 9.18 8.61 42.01
CA ASP A 326 8.75 10.01 41.85
C ASP A 326 8.03 10.17 40.49
N ILE A 327 6.90 9.47 40.34
CA ILE A 327 6.17 9.22 39.07
C ILE A 327 5.94 10.48 38.23
N ASP A 328 5.77 11.65 38.85
CA ASP A 328 5.48 12.91 38.15
C ASP A 328 6.66 13.88 38.06
N GLY A 329 7.83 13.48 38.54
CA GLY A 329 9.08 14.22 38.41
C GLY A 329 9.10 15.57 39.11
N ASP A 330 8.18 15.85 40.03
CA ASP A 330 8.10 17.15 40.71
C ASP A 330 9.11 17.32 41.86
N GLY A 331 9.78 16.22 42.24
CA GLY A 331 10.77 16.15 43.30
C GLY A 331 10.21 15.70 44.66
N LEU A 332 8.97 15.24 44.74
CA LEU A 332 8.31 14.65 45.91
C LEU A 332 8.01 13.16 45.66
N ALA A 333 8.76 12.30 46.35
CA ALA A 333 8.54 10.85 46.24
C ALA A 333 7.07 10.43 46.52
N ASN A 334 6.58 9.43 45.78
CA ASN A 334 5.18 8.97 45.77
C ASN A 334 4.58 8.69 47.16
N ASP A 335 5.41 8.31 48.14
CA ASP A 335 4.95 7.98 49.50
C ASP A 335 4.60 9.21 50.36
N VAL A 336 5.06 10.39 49.93
CA VAL A 336 4.80 11.67 50.57
C VAL A 336 4.06 12.66 49.66
N ASP A 337 3.89 12.32 48.38
CA ASP A 337 3.11 13.11 47.43
C ASP A 337 1.59 12.85 47.55
N PRO A 338 0.75 13.89 47.74
CA PRO A 338 -0.70 13.73 47.78
C PRO A 338 -1.34 13.42 46.41
N GLU A 339 -0.68 13.73 45.30
CA GLU A 339 -1.12 13.50 43.92
C GLU A 339 0.03 12.93 43.05
N PRO A 340 0.46 11.67 43.29
CA PRO A 340 1.68 11.10 42.70
C PRO A 340 1.70 10.92 41.17
N TYR A 341 0.71 11.38 40.43
CA TYR A 341 0.63 11.25 38.98
C TYR A 341 0.50 12.62 38.31
N ILE A 342 0.71 13.70 39.07
CA ILE A 342 0.45 15.07 38.64
C ILE A 342 1.57 15.94 39.20
N ALA A 343 2.47 16.36 38.32
CA ALA A 343 3.67 17.11 38.68
C ALA A 343 3.33 18.40 39.45
N ASN A 344 3.37 18.32 40.77
CA ASN A 344 3.01 19.41 41.65
C ASN A 344 4.26 20.19 42.00
N THR A 345 4.74 20.97 41.03
CA THR A 345 5.65 22.07 41.38
C THR A 345 4.98 22.85 42.50
N ALA A 346 5.65 22.92 43.66
CA ALA A 346 5.08 23.43 44.90
C ALA A 346 4.61 24.89 44.77
N ASN A 347 3.46 25.09 44.12
CA ASN A 347 2.74 26.33 43.88
C ASN A 347 1.50 26.24 42.98
N ASP A 348 0.98 25.07 42.58
CA ASP A 348 -0.21 25.05 41.73
C ASP A 348 -1.49 24.47 42.37
N ILE A 349 -2.52 25.30 42.38
CA ILE A 349 -3.93 24.94 42.49
C ILE A 349 -4.47 25.29 41.11
N ASP A 350 -4.10 24.54 40.08
CA ASP A 350 -4.63 24.71 38.71
C ASP A 350 -4.32 23.50 37.80
N SER A 351 -4.84 22.33 38.13
CA SER A 351 -4.79 21.14 37.25
C SER A 351 -6.20 20.61 36.97
N ALA A 352 -6.99 21.41 36.25
CA ALA A 352 -7.67 20.85 35.09
C ALA A 352 -6.69 21.02 33.94
N GLU A 353 -6.39 19.95 33.19
CA GLU A 353 -5.51 19.99 32.01
C GLU A 353 -5.93 21.11 31.06
N GLY A 354 -5.30 22.27 31.24
CA GLY A 354 -5.70 23.48 30.59
C GLY A 354 -4.89 23.63 29.31
N PHE A 355 -5.47 23.25 28.17
CA PHE A 355 -5.06 23.71 26.83
C PHE A 355 -4.57 25.17 26.85
N ALA A 356 -5.23 26.04 27.62
CA ALA A 356 -4.62 27.26 28.15
C ALA A 356 -5.39 27.77 29.39
N THR A 357 -4.70 28.41 30.34
CA THR A 357 -5.32 29.04 31.53
C THR A 357 -5.09 30.55 31.55
N GLN A 358 -5.88 31.25 32.36
CA GLN A 358 -5.68 32.65 32.64
C GLN A 358 -5.90 32.94 34.13
N THR A 359 -4.78 33.04 34.85
CA THR A 359 -4.74 33.50 36.24
C THR A 359 -4.33 34.98 36.30
N PHE A 360 -4.58 35.66 37.42
CA PHE A 360 -4.18 37.06 37.57
C PHE A 360 -3.03 37.27 38.57
N SER A 361 -2.52 36.18 39.16
CA SER A 361 -1.52 36.21 40.24
C SER A 361 -0.19 36.84 39.81
N ASP A 362 0.23 36.66 38.55
CA ASP A 362 1.46 37.24 37.99
C ASP A 362 1.51 38.78 38.01
N PHE A 363 0.37 39.43 38.20
CA PHE A 363 0.26 40.89 38.30
C PHE A 363 0.48 41.44 39.69
N TYR A 364 0.78 40.60 40.67
CA TYR A 364 1.01 41.04 42.03
C TYR A 364 2.24 41.96 42.12
N ASN A 365 1.99 43.25 42.29
CA ASN A 365 3.03 44.27 42.48
C ASN A 365 3.07 44.84 43.90
N GLY A 366 2.26 44.27 44.82
CA GLY A 366 2.07 44.77 46.18
C GLY A 366 0.95 45.79 46.38
N ASP A 367 0.37 46.35 45.32
CA ASP A 367 -0.75 47.30 45.38
C ASP A 367 -2.11 46.61 45.46
N ASN A 368 -3.09 47.27 46.09
CA ASN A 368 -4.44 46.70 46.22
C ASN A 368 -5.21 46.62 44.90
N PHE A 369 -4.86 47.48 43.94
CA PHE A 369 -5.49 47.57 42.62
C PHE A 369 -4.43 47.83 41.56
N VAL A 370 -4.50 47.11 40.44
CA VAL A 370 -3.60 47.25 39.29
C VAL A 370 -4.46 47.37 38.04
N TYR A 371 -4.10 48.27 37.11
CA TYR A 371 -4.72 48.33 35.79
C TYR A 371 -3.75 47.75 34.77
N THR A 372 -4.24 46.85 33.92
CA THR A 372 -3.42 46.18 32.92
C THR A 372 -4.07 46.25 31.54
N HIS A 373 -3.22 46.34 30.51
CA HIS A 373 -3.59 46.14 29.12
C HIS A 373 -3.20 44.72 28.71
N TYR A 374 -3.63 43.70 29.45
CA TYR A 374 -3.29 42.30 29.18
C TYR A 374 -3.90 41.75 27.86
N GLY A 375 -4.24 42.64 26.95
CA GLY A 375 -4.81 42.40 25.65
C GLY A 375 -4.17 43.28 24.60
N PHE A 376 -4.56 43.02 23.38
CA PHE A 376 -4.09 43.77 22.23
C PHE A 376 -4.72 45.17 22.21
N THR A 377 -3.91 46.18 21.94
CA THR A 377 -4.39 47.57 21.73
C THR A 377 -5.03 47.77 20.34
N GLN A 378 -5.03 46.74 19.50
CA GLN A 378 -5.66 46.64 18.18
C GLN A 378 -6.20 45.22 18.00
N THR A 379 -7.06 44.98 17.02
CA THR A 379 -7.54 43.62 16.73
C THR A 379 -6.38 42.73 16.25
N PRO A 380 -5.98 41.70 17.01
CA PRO A 380 -4.86 40.82 16.70
C PRO A 380 -5.22 39.75 15.66
N ALA A 381 -4.21 39.00 15.19
CA ALA A 381 -4.47 37.78 14.44
C ALA A 381 -4.96 36.66 15.38
N ASN A 382 -5.72 35.70 14.86
CA ASN A 382 -6.27 34.60 15.66
C ASN A 382 -5.19 33.81 16.41
N SER A 383 -4.01 33.64 15.80
CA SER A 383 -2.85 32.95 16.39
C SER A 383 -2.25 33.64 17.61
N ASP A 384 -2.53 34.93 17.82
CA ASP A 384 -1.87 35.70 18.87
C ASP A 384 -2.56 35.52 20.23
N TYR A 385 -3.83 35.08 20.22
CA TYR A 385 -4.69 34.98 21.41
C TYR A 385 -4.28 33.88 22.40
N VAL A 386 -3.50 32.88 21.98
CA VAL A 386 -2.95 31.84 22.86
C VAL A 386 -1.44 31.76 22.65
N SER A 387 -0.67 31.85 23.73
CA SER A 387 0.79 31.85 23.71
C SER A 387 1.31 31.28 25.02
N GLU A 388 2.25 30.32 24.96
CA GLU A 388 2.87 29.72 26.16
C GLU A 388 1.83 29.23 27.19
N ASN A 389 0.78 28.53 26.72
CA ASN A 389 -0.34 28.02 27.52
C ASN A 389 -1.18 29.08 28.27
N GLN A 390 -1.09 30.35 27.87
CA GLN A 390 -1.92 31.42 28.43
C GLN A 390 -2.96 31.95 27.43
N VAL A 391 -4.21 32.09 27.88
CA VAL A 391 -5.29 32.71 27.10
C VAL A 391 -5.25 34.23 27.26
N ARG A 392 -4.97 34.95 26.17
CA ARG A 392 -5.04 36.41 26.15
C ARG A 392 -6.41 36.89 25.71
N PHE A 393 -6.84 38.03 26.22
CA PHE A 393 -8.15 38.62 25.91
C PHE A 393 -8.01 40.03 25.36
N LYS A 394 -8.69 40.33 24.25
CA LYS A 394 -8.98 41.71 23.88
C LYS A 394 -10.01 42.26 24.86
N VAL A 395 -9.70 43.41 25.47
CA VAL A 395 -10.58 44.13 26.39
C VAL A 395 -11.19 45.30 25.64
N SER A 396 -12.52 45.40 25.61
CA SER A 396 -13.22 46.51 24.95
C SER A 396 -14.31 47.10 25.83
N TRP A 397 -14.66 48.37 25.59
CA TRP A 397 -15.83 48.99 26.21
C TRP A 397 -17.12 48.37 25.68
N GLN A 398 -18.12 48.21 26.55
CA GLN A 398 -19.48 47.92 26.13
C GLN A 398 -20.25 49.21 25.81
N GLU A 399 -21.50 49.09 25.36
CA GLU A 399 -22.34 50.21 24.89
C GLU A 399 -22.43 51.38 25.89
N ASP A 400 -22.48 51.10 27.19
CA ASP A 400 -22.52 52.12 28.25
C ASP A 400 -21.21 52.92 28.34
N GLY A 401 -20.07 52.25 28.22
CA GLY A 401 -18.74 52.86 28.18
C GLY A 401 -18.51 53.66 26.91
N LEU A 402 -18.91 53.14 25.75
CA LEU A 402 -18.83 53.86 24.46
C LEU A 402 -19.67 55.13 24.49
N ALA A 403 -20.90 55.05 25.00
CA ALA A 403 -21.80 56.20 25.09
C ALA A 403 -21.25 57.31 26.02
N LEU A 404 -20.71 56.93 27.19
CA LEU A 404 -20.13 57.89 28.13
C LEU A 404 -18.83 58.51 27.59
N LEU A 405 -17.99 57.70 26.93
CA LEU A 405 -16.77 58.18 26.29
C LEU A 405 -17.08 59.19 25.18
N ALA A 406 -18.10 58.93 24.36
CA ALA A 406 -18.58 59.86 23.35
C ALA A 406 -19.04 61.18 23.97
N GLU A 407 -19.83 61.13 25.05
CA GLU A 407 -20.31 62.33 25.76
C GLU A 407 -19.15 63.17 26.32
N LEU A 408 -18.22 62.53 27.05
CA LEU A 408 -17.11 63.22 27.71
C LEU A 408 -16.09 63.81 26.73
N LEU A 409 -15.90 63.17 25.57
CA LEU A 409 -14.99 63.64 24.52
C LEU A 409 -15.68 64.51 23.45
N GLY A 410 -17.00 64.65 23.50
CA GLY A 410 -17.78 65.51 22.60
C GLY A 410 -18.02 64.93 21.20
N TYR A 411 -18.07 63.60 21.08
CA TYR A 411 -18.43 62.86 19.87
C TYR A 411 -19.93 62.55 19.83
N ASP A 412 -20.49 62.29 18.65
CA ASP A 412 -21.83 61.69 18.55
C ASP A 412 -21.76 60.22 18.98
N PRO A 413 -22.65 59.73 19.86
CA PRO A 413 -22.64 58.33 20.30
C PRO A 413 -22.67 57.31 19.17
N ILE A 414 -23.25 57.64 18.00
CA ILE A 414 -23.27 56.72 16.85
C ILE A 414 -21.92 56.60 16.14
N ASP A 415 -21.06 57.61 16.30
CA ASP A 415 -19.73 57.67 15.69
C ASP A 415 -18.65 57.03 16.58
N MET A 416 -18.98 56.70 17.84
CA MET A 416 -18.07 56.09 18.81
C MET A 416 -18.17 54.56 18.77
N ASP A 417 -17.53 53.94 17.78
CA ASP A 417 -17.36 52.48 17.71
C ASP A 417 -16.19 51.98 18.58
N SER A 418 -16.03 50.64 18.68
CA SER A 418 -14.98 50.02 19.50
C SER A 418 -13.58 50.41 19.03
N ASP A 419 -13.35 50.55 17.72
CA ASP A 419 -12.02 50.84 17.18
C ASP A 419 -11.62 52.30 17.47
N LEU A 420 -12.56 53.25 17.34
CA LEU A 420 -12.35 54.64 17.72
C LEU A 420 -12.16 54.79 19.24
N ALA A 421 -12.94 54.05 20.03
CA ALA A 421 -12.80 54.05 21.48
C ALA A 421 -11.44 53.49 21.92
N ASP A 422 -10.98 52.38 21.33
CA ASP A 422 -9.67 51.78 21.60
C ASP A 422 -8.52 52.76 21.29
N LEU A 423 -8.67 53.58 20.24
CA LEU A 423 -7.68 54.61 19.88
C LEU A 423 -7.65 55.80 20.86
N LEU A 424 -8.82 56.23 21.36
CA LEU A 424 -8.94 57.42 22.20
C LEU A 424 -8.71 57.12 23.68
N CYS A 425 -9.25 56.00 24.16
CA CYS A 425 -9.20 55.57 25.54
C CYS A 425 -9.38 54.04 25.60
N PRO A 426 -8.31 53.26 25.38
CA PRO A 426 -8.40 51.80 25.40
C PRO A 426 -8.90 51.31 26.76
N ALA A 427 -9.83 50.36 26.72
CA ALA A 427 -10.33 49.74 27.94
C ALA A 427 -9.19 48.98 28.64
N GLN A 428 -9.07 49.16 29.95
CA GLN A 428 -8.11 48.45 30.79
C GLN A 428 -8.83 47.48 31.71
N HIS A 429 -8.29 46.28 31.84
CA HIS A 429 -8.78 45.33 32.82
C HIS A 429 -8.24 45.71 34.19
N LYS A 430 -9.13 45.89 35.16
CA LYS A 430 -8.77 46.21 36.53
C LYS A 430 -8.60 44.92 37.32
N LEU A 431 -7.43 44.76 37.94
CA LEU A 431 -7.13 43.66 38.84
C LEU A 431 -7.13 44.16 40.29
N ALA A 432 -7.47 43.29 41.22
CA ALA A 432 -7.55 43.64 42.64
C ALA A 432 -7.15 42.47 43.52
N LYS A 433 -6.46 42.73 44.65
CA LYS A 433 -6.10 41.67 45.59
C LYS A 433 -7.35 40.98 46.14
N ALA A 434 -7.35 39.64 46.16
CA ALA A 434 -8.43 38.84 46.70
C ALA A 434 -8.77 39.18 48.16
N SER A 435 -7.73 39.51 48.95
CA SER A 435 -7.87 39.95 50.35
C SER A 435 -8.70 41.24 50.53
N VAL A 436 -8.80 42.12 49.52
CA VAL A 436 -9.64 43.34 49.56
C VAL A 436 -11.13 42.98 49.66
N PHE A 437 -11.51 41.85 49.06
CA PHE A 437 -12.89 41.37 49.05
C PHE A 437 -13.14 40.27 50.08
N SER A 438 -12.14 39.93 50.90
CA SER A 438 -12.19 38.77 51.81
C SER A 438 -12.37 37.43 51.07
N LEU A 439 -11.81 37.31 49.85
CA LEU A 439 -11.99 36.16 48.95
C LEU A 439 -10.66 35.46 48.59
N GLY A 440 -9.72 35.35 49.54
CA GLY A 440 -8.44 34.65 49.29
C GLY A 440 -7.26 35.26 50.05
N GLY A 441 -6.05 34.84 49.66
CA GLY A 441 -4.78 35.30 50.23
C GLY A 441 -4.38 36.72 49.81
N ASN A 442 -3.28 37.23 50.37
CA ASN A 442 -2.78 38.60 50.09
C ASN A 442 -2.03 38.72 48.76
N GLU A 443 -1.66 37.60 48.16
CA GLU A 443 -0.88 37.54 46.91
C GLU A 443 -1.74 37.10 45.71
N ASN A 444 -2.93 36.55 45.95
CA ASN A 444 -3.89 36.25 44.88
C ASN A 444 -4.53 37.55 44.36
N MET A 445 -4.59 37.70 43.04
CA MET A 445 -5.21 38.81 42.32
C MET A 445 -6.45 38.31 41.60
N LEU A 446 -7.49 39.14 41.53
CA LEU A 446 -8.75 38.84 40.85
C LEU A 446 -8.98 39.83 39.72
N GLY A 447 -9.43 39.34 38.58
CA GLY A 447 -9.90 40.14 37.46
C GLY A 447 -11.27 40.75 37.76
N MET A 448 -11.40 42.06 37.64
CA MET A 448 -12.68 42.75 37.77
C MET A 448 -13.24 43.04 36.39
N MET A 449 -14.47 42.58 36.10
CA MET A 449 -15.19 42.88 34.85
C MET A 449 -15.74 44.32 34.82
N GLU A 450 -14.91 45.29 35.21
CA GLU A 450 -15.20 46.72 35.25
C GLU A 450 -13.94 47.53 34.94
N GLY A 451 -14.09 48.54 34.07
CA GLY A 451 -13.07 49.54 33.78
C GLY A 451 -13.43 50.90 34.39
N ASN A 452 -12.54 51.88 34.25
CA ASN A 452 -12.89 53.29 34.45
C ASN A 452 -12.12 54.19 33.48
N LEU A 453 -12.61 55.42 33.31
CA LEU A 453 -12.02 56.39 32.36
C LEU A 453 -10.86 57.20 32.95
N SER A 454 -10.58 57.05 34.25
CA SER A 454 -9.49 57.76 34.92
C SER A 454 -8.11 57.38 34.38
N ALA A 455 -7.97 56.16 33.84
CA ALA A 455 -6.77 55.72 33.13
C ALA A 455 -6.42 56.59 31.92
N CYS A 456 -7.43 57.23 31.31
CA CYS A 456 -7.31 58.12 30.16
C CYS A 456 -7.24 59.60 30.56
N GLY A 457 -7.13 59.90 31.86
CA GLY A 457 -7.08 61.28 32.37
C GLY A 457 -8.42 62.00 32.38
N LEU A 458 -9.54 61.26 32.29
CA LEU A 458 -10.89 61.82 32.44
C LEU A 458 -11.32 61.80 33.91
N ASP A 459 -11.92 62.89 34.38
CA ASP A 459 -12.35 63.10 35.79
C ASP A 459 -13.63 62.31 36.15
N ASP A 460 -13.83 61.12 35.59
CA ASP A 460 -14.92 60.21 35.94
C ASP A 460 -14.37 58.89 36.49
N THR A 461 -14.78 58.57 37.73
CA THR A 461 -14.39 57.35 38.44
C THR A 461 -15.49 56.30 38.46
N SER A 462 -16.58 56.53 37.73
CA SER A 462 -17.70 55.59 37.65
C SER A 462 -17.21 54.26 37.03
N PRO A 463 -17.57 53.10 37.61
CA PRO A 463 -17.27 51.82 37.00
C PRO A 463 -18.09 51.66 35.72
N LEU A 464 -17.44 51.22 34.66
CA LEU A 464 -18.04 50.96 33.35
C LEU A 464 -17.88 49.48 33.00
N THR A 465 -18.85 48.92 32.28
CA THR A 465 -18.76 47.52 31.89
C THR A 465 -17.77 47.31 30.74
N ILE A 466 -17.04 46.20 30.82
CA ILE A 466 -16.05 45.78 29.82
C ILE A 466 -16.44 44.43 29.24
N HIS A 467 -15.91 44.14 28.07
CA HIS A 467 -16.09 42.90 27.35
C HIS A 467 -14.73 42.27 27.10
N LEU A 468 -14.60 40.97 27.40
CA LEU A 468 -13.40 40.19 27.11
C LEU A 468 -13.69 39.28 25.92
N GLN A 469 -12.81 39.30 24.92
CA GLN A 469 -12.92 38.45 23.74
C GLN A 469 -11.60 37.76 23.45
N THR A 470 -11.65 36.50 23.07
CA THR A 470 -10.50 35.71 22.63
C THR A 470 -10.89 34.71 21.54
N MET A 471 -9.89 34.19 20.84
CA MET A 471 -10.02 33.10 19.87
C MET A 471 -9.21 31.92 20.38
N ILE A 472 -9.87 30.82 20.70
CA ILE A 472 -9.23 29.58 21.14
C ILE A 472 -8.90 28.75 19.89
N PRO A 473 -7.63 28.40 19.63
CA PRO A 473 -7.29 27.41 18.61
C PRO A 473 -7.93 26.07 18.95
N THR A 474 -8.57 25.42 17.98
CA THR A 474 -9.33 24.19 18.19
C THR A 474 -9.13 23.23 17.03
N VAL A 475 -9.24 21.93 17.28
CA VAL A 475 -9.28 20.90 16.24
C VAL A 475 -10.73 20.55 15.94
N SER A 476 -11.13 20.62 14.67
CA SER A 476 -12.50 20.25 14.27
C SER A 476 -12.76 18.79 14.61
N GLY A 477 -13.82 18.51 15.38
CA GLY A 477 -14.14 17.16 15.87
C GLY A 477 -13.74 16.87 17.32
N ASN A 478 -12.87 17.69 17.93
CA ASN A 478 -12.52 17.58 19.34
C ASN A 478 -13.56 18.29 20.23
N ARG A 479 -13.74 17.77 21.44
CA ARG A 479 -14.57 18.41 22.47
C ARG A 479 -13.68 19.35 23.29
N TYR A 480 -14.16 20.56 23.55
CA TYR A 480 -13.45 21.54 24.37
C TYR A 480 -14.32 22.00 25.51
N GLN A 481 -13.72 22.20 26.68
CA GLN A 481 -14.38 22.72 27.86
C GLN A 481 -13.74 24.03 28.31
N VAL A 482 -14.57 25.03 28.59
CA VAL A 482 -14.17 26.26 29.27
C VAL A 482 -14.72 26.22 30.69
N VAL A 483 -13.82 26.30 31.67
CA VAL A 483 -14.13 26.45 33.09
C VAL A 483 -13.82 27.87 33.55
N LEU A 484 -14.80 28.56 34.10
CA LEU A 484 -14.65 29.92 34.62
C LEU A 484 -14.99 29.97 36.11
N LEU A 485 -14.02 30.36 36.94
CA LEU A 485 -14.23 30.58 38.37
C LEU A 485 -14.54 32.07 38.60
N TYR A 486 -15.77 32.38 39.03
CA TYR A 486 -16.27 33.75 39.14
C TYR A 486 -17.04 33.99 40.44
N ALA A 487 -17.11 35.25 40.90
CA ALA A 487 -17.92 35.67 42.04
C ALA A 487 -18.63 36.99 41.74
N ILE A 488 -19.91 37.09 42.10
CA ILE A 488 -20.68 38.34 41.99
C ILE A 488 -20.91 38.90 43.40
N GLN A 489 -20.28 40.03 43.73
CA GLN A 489 -20.41 40.61 45.07
C GLN A 489 -21.76 41.33 45.24
N ALA A 490 -22.63 40.78 46.10
CA ALA A 490 -23.92 41.39 46.42
C ALA A 490 -23.78 42.50 47.48
N ASN A 491 -24.00 43.75 47.08
CA ASN A 491 -24.45 44.79 48.01
C ASN A 491 -25.98 44.81 48.06
N ASN A 492 -26.56 45.13 49.22
CA ASN A 492 -27.95 44.95 49.65
C ASN A 492 -29.05 45.71 48.85
N THR A 493 -28.92 45.85 47.53
CA THR A 493 -29.84 46.58 46.64
C THR A 493 -30.34 45.68 45.49
N GLU A 494 -31.61 45.87 45.11
CA GLU A 494 -32.45 44.99 44.27
C GLU A 494 -32.06 44.89 42.76
N GLU A 495 -30.95 45.46 42.30
CA GLU A 495 -30.57 45.38 40.88
C GLU A 495 -29.71 44.14 40.59
N ALA A 496 -30.11 43.31 39.63
CA ALA A 496 -29.40 42.09 39.24
C ALA A 496 -28.28 42.41 38.23
N LYS A 497 -27.04 42.02 38.55
CA LYS A 497 -25.90 41.98 37.62
C LYS A 497 -25.71 40.53 37.20
N SER A 498 -25.35 40.31 35.94
CA SER A 498 -25.20 38.97 35.37
C SER A 498 -23.95 38.86 34.51
N LEU A 499 -23.45 37.64 34.39
CA LEU A 499 -22.30 37.30 33.58
C LEU A 499 -22.77 36.47 32.39
N THR A 500 -22.47 36.92 31.18
CA THR A 500 -22.70 36.14 29.97
C THR A 500 -21.38 35.57 29.50
N VAL A 501 -21.34 34.25 29.33
CA VAL A 501 -20.20 33.53 28.77
C VAL A 501 -20.69 32.83 27.50
N LYS A 502 -19.99 33.06 26.40
CA LYS A 502 -20.25 32.43 25.11
C LYS A 502 -18.99 31.74 24.62
N PHE A 503 -19.07 30.46 24.29
CA PHE A 503 -17.99 29.69 23.70
C PHE A 503 -18.55 28.98 22.46
N GLY A 504 -18.05 29.32 21.28
CA GLY A 504 -18.66 28.88 20.01
C GLY A 504 -20.13 29.28 19.94
N ASP A 505 -21.01 28.30 19.70
CA ASP A 505 -22.46 28.50 19.69
C ASP A 505 -23.13 28.33 21.07
N SER A 506 -22.41 27.79 22.05
CA SER A 506 -22.89 27.64 23.42
C SER A 506 -22.88 29.00 24.13
N THR A 507 -24.04 29.43 24.64
CA THR A 507 -24.19 30.68 25.39
C THR A 507 -24.94 30.42 26.68
N ASN A 508 -24.37 30.85 27.80
CA ASN A 508 -25.04 30.81 29.10
C ASN A 508 -25.00 32.18 29.81
N VAL A 509 -26.07 32.47 30.55
CA VAL A 509 -26.20 33.68 31.35
C VAL A 509 -26.34 33.31 32.82
N TYR A 510 -25.39 33.75 33.62
CA TYR A 510 -25.27 33.41 35.02
C TYR A 510 -25.72 34.59 35.89
N GLN A 511 -26.57 34.30 36.87
CA GLN A 511 -27.18 35.26 37.78
C GLN A 511 -26.73 35.00 39.21
N SER A 512 -26.74 36.04 40.05
CA SER A 512 -26.28 36.01 41.45
C SER A 512 -27.06 35.04 42.35
N ASN A 513 -26.39 34.02 42.91
CA ASN A 513 -27.05 33.03 43.78
C ASN A 513 -26.41 32.83 45.17
N THR A 514 -25.13 33.11 45.41
CA THR A 514 -24.48 32.82 46.71
C THR A 514 -23.33 33.77 47.07
N GLN A 515 -22.81 33.67 48.31
CA GLN A 515 -21.57 34.33 48.74
C GLN A 515 -20.39 33.37 48.56
N GLY A 516 -19.62 33.54 47.48
CA GLY A 516 -18.43 32.74 47.19
C GLY A 516 -18.07 32.76 45.70
N PHE A 517 -17.00 32.06 45.34
CA PHE A 517 -16.71 31.71 43.96
C PHE A 517 -17.60 30.55 43.52
N GLU A 518 -18.11 30.65 42.31
CA GLU A 518 -18.85 29.61 41.60
C GLU A 518 -18.05 29.23 40.35
N SER A 519 -18.08 27.95 39.99
CA SER A 519 -17.49 27.47 38.75
C SER A 519 -18.58 27.33 37.69
N ILE A 520 -18.28 27.82 36.50
CA ILE A 520 -19.07 27.65 35.28
C ILE A 520 -18.29 26.70 34.39
N SER A 521 -18.97 25.70 33.81
CA SER A 521 -18.43 24.89 32.73
C SER A 521 -19.31 25.05 31.49
N LEU A 522 -18.68 25.30 30.35
CA LEU A 522 -19.28 25.29 29.01
C LEU A 522 -18.48 24.35 28.14
N GLU A 523 -19.16 23.41 27.51
CA GLU A 523 -18.56 22.44 26.61
C GLU A 523 -19.08 22.65 25.20
N ILE A 524 -18.22 22.45 24.21
CA ILE A 524 -18.54 22.48 22.80
C ILE A 524 -17.88 21.32 22.08
N LEU A 525 -18.42 21.00 20.91
CA LEU A 525 -17.70 20.32 19.84
C LEU A 525 -17.16 21.41 18.90
N ALA A 526 -15.86 21.40 18.63
CA ALA A 526 -15.26 22.36 17.70
C ALA A 526 -15.59 21.98 16.24
N ASP A 527 -16.03 22.96 15.45
CA ASP A 527 -16.36 22.86 14.03
C ASP A 527 -15.41 23.68 13.13
N ALA A 528 -14.41 24.32 13.75
CA ALA A 528 -13.48 25.22 13.11
C ALA A 528 -12.10 25.14 13.75
N THR A 529 -11.09 25.68 13.07
CA THR A 529 -9.70 25.76 13.59
C THR A 529 -9.51 26.78 14.70
N PHE A 530 -10.47 27.69 14.87
CA PHE A 530 -10.51 28.63 15.99
C PHE A 530 -11.95 28.86 16.42
N THR A 531 -12.22 28.73 17.72
CA THR A 531 -13.53 29.01 18.30
C THR A 531 -13.51 30.29 19.16
N PRO A 532 -14.45 31.23 18.95
CA PRO A 532 -14.53 32.43 19.78
C PRO A 532 -15.00 32.13 21.20
N LEU A 533 -14.33 32.72 22.19
CA LEU A 533 -14.78 32.81 23.58
C LEU A 533 -14.99 34.27 23.95
N SER A 534 -16.18 34.61 24.45
CA SER A 534 -16.51 35.96 24.92
C SER A 534 -17.17 35.97 26.29
N ILE A 535 -16.75 36.93 27.12
CA ILE A 535 -17.21 37.11 28.49
C ILE A 535 -17.63 38.56 28.67
N ALA A 536 -18.90 38.77 29.01
CA ALA A 536 -19.51 40.09 29.15
C ALA A 536 -20.23 40.22 30.49
N SER A 537 -19.97 41.33 31.20
CA SER A 537 -20.80 41.71 32.35
C SER A 537 -22.02 42.50 31.90
N ASN A 538 -23.21 42.13 32.37
CA ASN A 538 -24.46 42.82 32.06
C ASN A 538 -25.09 43.39 33.35
N GLY A 539 -25.54 44.64 33.32
CA GLY A 539 -26.26 45.30 34.42
C GLY A 539 -25.51 46.46 35.09
N SER A 540 -26.15 47.09 36.07
CA SER A 540 -25.71 48.33 36.75
C SER A 540 -24.37 48.19 37.52
N SER A 541 -23.59 49.26 37.55
CA SER A 541 -22.19 49.33 38.03
C SER A 541 -21.99 49.25 39.56
N ALA A 542 -23.05 49.00 40.34
CA ALA A 542 -22.97 48.95 41.80
C ALA A 542 -22.45 47.61 42.38
N LYS A 543 -22.24 46.58 41.55
CA LYS A 543 -21.80 45.22 41.97
C LYS A 543 -20.56 44.79 41.17
N HIS A 544 -19.50 44.34 41.84
CA HIS A 544 -18.32 43.81 41.17
C HIS A 544 -18.56 42.35 40.72
N ILE A 545 -18.18 42.04 39.46
CA ILE A 545 -17.98 40.64 39.04
C ILE A 545 -16.47 40.41 39.06
N LEU A 546 -16.07 39.42 39.83
CA LEU A 546 -14.70 39.00 40.02
C LEU A 546 -14.49 37.69 39.27
N ILE A 547 -13.39 37.58 38.53
CA ILE A 547 -12.93 36.36 37.88
C ILE A 547 -11.61 35.99 38.56
N ASP A 548 -11.48 34.74 38.98
CA ASP A 548 -10.25 34.21 39.58
C ASP A 548 -9.44 33.50 38.51
N ASN A 549 -10.08 32.56 37.81
CA ASN A 549 -9.44 31.75 36.78
C ASN A 549 -10.37 31.51 35.59
N ILE A 550 -9.76 31.42 34.40
CA ILE A 550 -10.37 30.96 33.16
C ILE A 550 -9.49 29.83 32.63
N ALA A 551 -9.98 28.60 32.65
CA ALA A 551 -9.29 27.44 32.10
C ALA A 551 -10.02 26.96 30.85
N VAL A 552 -9.26 26.59 29.83
CA VAL A 552 -9.76 25.93 28.62
C VAL A 552 -9.07 24.60 28.52
N SER A 553 -9.82 23.52 28.35
CA SER A 553 -9.32 22.15 28.24
C SER A 553 -9.73 21.54 26.89
N ASP A 554 -8.81 20.82 26.26
CA ASP A 554 -9.10 19.90 25.15
C ASP A 554 -9.47 18.55 25.78
N LEU A 555 -10.67 18.06 25.50
CA LEU A 555 -11.18 16.79 26.02
C LEU A 555 -10.95 15.64 25.04
N GLY A 556 -10.19 15.88 23.97
CA GLY A 556 -9.89 14.91 22.93
C GLY A 556 -11.00 14.73 21.91
N GLN A 557 -10.76 13.79 20.99
CA GLN A 557 -11.70 13.41 19.95
C GLN A 557 -12.84 12.60 20.56
N SER A 558 -14.08 12.84 20.12
CA SER A 558 -15.21 12.02 20.59
C SER A 558 -15.03 10.56 20.17
N ASN A 559 -15.36 9.60 21.05
CA ASN A 559 -15.37 8.17 20.71
C ASN A 559 -16.28 7.84 19.51
N ASP A 560 -17.28 8.68 19.26
CA ASP A 560 -18.21 8.53 18.15
C ASP A 560 -17.71 9.22 16.85
N PHE A 561 -16.54 9.87 16.86
CA PHE A 561 -16.05 10.65 15.73
C PHE A 561 -15.92 9.81 14.45
N ASP A 562 -15.21 8.70 14.48
CA ASP A 562 -15.01 7.87 13.28
C ASP A 562 -16.33 7.31 12.76
N THR A 563 -17.21 6.92 13.67
CA THR A 563 -18.55 6.41 13.32
C THR A 563 -19.41 7.52 12.69
N CYS A 564 -19.41 8.72 13.27
CA CYS A 564 -20.13 9.86 12.73
C CYS A 564 -19.52 10.35 11.40
N TYR A 565 -18.19 10.37 11.28
CA TYR A 565 -17.48 10.86 10.11
C TYR A 565 -17.60 9.91 8.91
N SER A 566 -17.59 8.60 9.14
CA SER A 566 -17.83 7.63 8.07
C SER A 566 -19.22 7.76 7.45
N LEU A 567 -20.20 8.20 8.25
CA LEU A 567 -21.59 8.37 7.83
C LEU A 567 -21.90 9.76 7.30
N PHE A 568 -21.36 10.81 7.91
CA PHE A 568 -21.72 12.21 7.68
C PHE A 568 -20.54 13.06 7.19
N SER A 569 -20.78 14.01 6.27
CA SER A 569 -19.83 15.11 6.03
C SER A 569 -19.63 15.91 7.32
N ALA A 570 -18.38 16.23 7.67
CA ALA A 570 -18.03 16.96 8.90
C ALA A 570 -18.76 18.32 9.02
N SER A 571 -19.13 18.92 7.90
CA SER A 571 -19.85 20.19 7.84
C SER A 571 -21.38 20.06 7.90
N SER A 572 -21.91 18.83 7.94
CA SER A 572 -23.35 18.57 7.87
C SER A 572 -24.04 18.68 9.23
N GLU A 573 -25.34 19.00 9.19
CA GLU A 573 -26.20 18.97 10.38
C GLU A 573 -26.26 17.55 10.97
N GLY A 574 -26.26 16.52 10.12
CA GLY A 574 -26.25 15.11 10.53
C GLY A 574 -25.01 14.76 11.37
N PHE A 575 -23.82 15.19 10.95
CA PHE A 575 -22.58 14.99 11.71
C PHE A 575 -22.65 15.65 13.09
N THR A 576 -23.08 16.91 13.13
CA THR A 576 -23.22 17.66 14.40
C THR A 576 -24.20 16.96 15.35
N LYS A 577 -25.33 16.46 14.82
CA LYS A 577 -26.33 15.73 15.60
C LYS A 577 -25.83 14.37 16.07
N CYS A 578 -25.04 13.69 15.25
CA CYS A 578 -24.41 12.42 15.58
C CYS A 578 -23.43 12.59 16.74
N MET A 579 -22.52 13.56 16.65
CA MET A 579 -21.49 13.83 17.67
C MET A 579 -22.03 14.30 19.02
N ASN A 580 -23.29 14.78 19.04
CA ASN A 580 -23.98 15.22 20.26
C ASN A 580 -24.92 14.14 20.83
N ASP A 581 -24.84 12.88 20.35
CA ASP A 581 -25.74 11.78 20.73
C ASP A 581 -27.24 12.09 20.49
N GLU A 582 -27.55 13.02 19.59
CA GLU A 582 -28.94 13.42 19.32
C GLU A 582 -29.63 12.46 18.33
N ILE A 583 -28.86 11.67 17.57
CA ILE A 583 -29.36 10.69 16.60
C ILE A 583 -28.69 9.33 16.78
N SER A 584 -29.46 8.27 16.56
CA SER A 584 -28.95 6.90 16.63
C SER A 584 -28.41 6.47 15.26
N ILE A 585 -27.13 6.12 15.22
CA ILE A 585 -26.40 5.71 14.01
C ILE A 585 -26.30 4.18 13.83
N SER A 586 -27.00 3.40 14.66
CA SER A 586 -27.02 1.93 14.54
C SER A 586 -27.82 1.41 13.33
N GLN A 587 -28.33 2.29 12.48
CA GLN A 587 -29.12 1.97 11.30
C GLN A 587 -28.30 2.32 10.06
N GLY A 588 -28.13 1.34 9.17
CA GLY A 588 -27.56 1.58 7.85
C GLY A 588 -28.37 2.64 7.08
N CYS A 589 -27.73 3.25 6.10
CA CYS A 589 -28.36 4.28 5.30
C CYS A 589 -29.64 3.80 4.59
N THR A 590 -30.67 4.64 4.62
CA THR A 590 -31.87 4.48 3.79
C THR A 590 -31.88 5.51 2.67
N PHE A 591 -32.02 5.07 1.43
CA PHE A 591 -32.12 5.98 0.28
C PHE A 591 -33.53 6.58 0.20
N ASP A 592 -33.62 7.90 0.35
CA ASP A 592 -34.80 8.68 0.05
C ASP A 592 -34.84 8.98 -1.46
N MET A 593 -35.84 8.42 -2.14
CA MET A 593 -35.93 8.40 -3.60
C MET A 593 -36.95 9.42 -4.10
N SER A 594 -36.52 10.33 -4.96
CA SER A 594 -37.38 11.31 -5.61
C SER A 594 -37.48 11.05 -7.11
N TYR A 595 -38.70 10.87 -7.61
CA TYR A 595 -38.96 10.60 -9.03
C TYR A 595 -39.41 11.85 -9.76
N SER A 596 -38.87 12.04 -10.97
CA SER A 596 -39.30 13.06 -11.92
C SER A 596 -39.49 12.45 -13.30
N GLY A 597 -40.74 12.33 -13.74
CA GLY A 597 -41.10 11.77 -15.04
C GLY A 597 -42.54 12.08 -15.41
N ASN A 598 -42.87 11.89 -16.69
CA ASN A 598 -44.22 12.12 -17.21
C ASN A 598 -44.88 10.76 -17.49
N SER A 599 -45.44 10.15 -16.44
CA SER A 599 -45.96 8.79 -16.55
C SER A 599 -47.33 8.76 -17.23
N THR A 600 -47.44 8.17 -18.41
CA THR A 600 -48.70 7.57 -18.87
C THR A 600 -48.69 6.09 -18.52
N VAL A 601 -48.95 5.76 -17.25
CA VAL A 601 -49.18 4.38 -16.84
C VAL A 601 -50.57 3.97 -17.34
N THR A 602 -50.67 3.02 -18.28
CA THR A 602 -51.96 2.48 -18.75
C THR A 602 -52.12 1.02 -18.29
N GLY A 603 -53.19 0.71 -17.55
CA GLY A 603 -53.56 -0.68 -17.19
C GLY A 603 -53.82 -0.91 -15.69
N GLU A 604 -53.89 -2.19 -15.28
CA GLU A 604 -54.08 -2.64 -13.88
C GLU A 604 -52.89 -2.33 -12.94
N ARG A 605 -51.99 -1.41 -13.33
CA ARG A 605 -50.89 -0.92 -12.51
C ARG A 605 -51.43 0.06 -11.45
N SER A 606 -51.52 -0.38 -10.20
CA SER A 606 -51.98 0.48 -9.09
C SER A 606 -50.84 1.37 -8.56
N ASN A 607 -51.04 2.69 -8.61
CA ASN A 607 -50.20 3.65 -7.88
C ASN A 607 -50.30 3.40 -6.37
N PHE A 608 -49.22 2.97 -5.74
CA PHE A 608 -49.06 3.00 -4.29
C PHE A 608 -48.13 4.14 -3.87
N ASP A 609 -48.43 4.76 -2.72
CA ASP A 609 -47.62 5.79 -2.08
C ASP A 609 -46.12 5.39 -2.12
N ASN A 610 -45.35 6.11 -2.94
CA ASN A 610 -43.96 5.85 -3.38
C ASN A 610 -43.75 4.89 -4.59
N LEU A 611 -44.46 5.07 -5.70
CA LEU A 611 -44.05 4.65 -7.07
C LEU A 611 -43.75 3.17 -7.35
N PHE A 612 -44.08 2.25 -6.45
CA PHE A 612 -43.91 0.81 -6.69
C PHE A 612 -45.11 0.21 -7.43
N THR A 613 -44.88 -0.49 -8.54
CA THR A 613 -45.88 -1.39 -9.14
C THR A 613 -45.55 -2.82 -8.69
N GLN A 614 -46.42 -3.45 -7.91
CA GLN A 614 -46.29 -4.87 -7.52
C GLN A 614 -47.12 -5.76 -8.45
N GLU A 615 -46.48 -6.69 -9.16
CA GLU A 615 -47.13 -7.76 -9.92
C GLU A 615 -46.71 -9.14 -9.37
N PRO A 616 -47.63 -10.09 -9.17
CA PRO A 616 -47.26 -11.45 -8.79
C PRO A 616 -46.73 -12.24 -10.00
N ALA A 617 -45.48 -12.74 -9.94
CA ALA A 617 -45.05 -13.76 -10.91
C ALA A 617 -45.80 -15.07 -10.63
N ASN A 618 -45.99 -15.89 -11.67
CA ASN A 618 -46.62 -17.22 -11.57
C ASN A 618 -45.87 -18.20 -10.63
N THR A 619 -44.76 -17.78 -9.99
CA THR A 619 -44.08 -18.44 -8.86
C THR A 619 -43.42 -17.48 -7.85
N GLY A 620 -43.96 -16.28 -7.60
CA GLY A 620 -43.48 -15.38 -6.52
C GLY A 620 -43.35 -13.91 -6.96
N VAL A 621 -43.78 -12.98 -6.12
CA VAL A 621 -43.78 -11.54 -6.41
C VAL A 621 -42.35 -11.01 -6.53
N VAL A 622 -42.01 -10.36 -7.64
CA VAL A 622 -40.78 -9.56 -7.80
C VAL A 622 -41.19 -8.09 -7.79
N ASN A 623 -40.61 -7.28 -6.90
CA ASN A 623 -40.85 -5.84 -6.85
C ASN A 623 -39.90 -5.17 -7.86
N PHE A 624 -40.42 -4.34 -8.78
CA PHE A 624 -39.58 -3.55 -9.67
C PHE A 624 -40.18 -2.15 -9.89
N LEU A 625 -39.33 -1.24 -10.36
CA LEU A 625 -39.59 0.17 -10.55
C LEU A 625 -39.38 0.55 -12.01
N SER A 626 -40.49 0.73 -12.70
CA SER A 626 -40.49 1.21 -14.09
C SER A 626 -40.28 2.73 -14.13
N LEU A 627 -39.25 3.18 -14.83
CA LEU A 627 -38.92 4.61 -14.89
C LEU A 627 -39.91 5.42 -15.73
N GLY A 628 -40.59 4.83 -16.71
CA GLY A 628 -41.27 5.62 -17.74
C GLY A 628 -40.27 6.25 -18.72
N LEU A 629 -40.72 6.52 -19.94
CA LEU A 629 -39.88 7.23 -20.92
C LEU A 629 -39.42 8.58 -20.38
N LYS A 630 -38.10 8.77 -20.33
CA LYS A 630 -37.39 9.92 -19.75
C LYS A 630 -37.60 10.12 -18.24
N GLY A 631 -38.09 9.12 -17.54
CA GLY A 631 -38.12 9.12 -16.09
C GLY A 631 -36.72 9.28 -15.51
N LYS A 632 -36.65 9.94 -14.37
CA LYS A 632 -35.42 10.12 -13.61
C LYS A 632 -35.74 9.87 -12.15
N ILE A 633 -34.87 9.15 -11.46
CA ILE A 633 -34.88 9.07 -10.01
C ILE A 633 -33.58 9.63 -9.46
N ASP A 634 -33.69 10.44 -8.43
CA ASP A 634 -32.59 10.91 -7.61
C ASP A 634 -32.75 10.33 -6.20
N GLY A 635 -31.75 9.59 -5.75
CA GLY A 635 -31.67 8.98 -4.43
C GLY A 635 -30.65 9.67 -3.55
N HIS A 636 -31.06 10.09 -2.35
CA HIS A 636 -30.18 10.63 -1.33
C HIS A 636 -30.10 9.68 -0.14
N CYS A 637 -28.88 9.43 0.33
CA CYS A 637 -28.66 8.58 1.48
C CYS A 637 -29.03 9.33 2.78
N LYS A 638 -30.02 8.82 3.52
CA LYS A 638 -30.46 9.39 4.81
C LYS A 638 -30.16 8.45 5.97
N VAL A 639 -29.55 8.99 7.03
CA VAL A 639 -29.38 8.33 8.33
C VAL A 639 -30.10 9.18 9.38
N ALA A 640 -31.03 8.57 10.11
CA ALA A 640 -31.91 9.27 11.07
C ALA A 640 -32.64 10.52 10.49
N GLY A 641 -32.87 10.55 9.17
CA GLY A 641 -33.53 11.66 8.46
C GLY A 641 -32.59 12.75 7.94
N TYR A 642 -31.29 12.67 8.21
CA TYR A 642 -30.27 13.62 7.77
C TYR A 642 -29.47 13.06 6.60
N ASP A 643 -29.03 13.92 5.68
CA ASP A 643 -28.17 13.53 4.55
C ASP A 643 -26.83 13.02 5.06
N ALA A 644 -26.50 11.78 4.72
CA ALA A 644 -25.30 11.11 5.19
C ALA A 644 -24.08 11.57 4.37
N HIS A 645 -24.08 11.52 3.04
CA HIS A 645 -22.85 11.77 2.27
C HIS A 645 -21.71 10.86 2.77
N PHE A 646 -21.97 9.56 2.81
CA PHE A 646 -21.03 8.55 3.30
C PHE A 646 -19.83 8.39 2.34
N LEU A 647 -18.71 7.91 2.88
CA LEU A 647 -17.48 7.66 2.11
C LEU A 647 -17.67 6.54 1.08
N ILE A 648 -17.16 6.76 -0.14
CA ILE A 648 -17.34 5.85 -1.28
C ILE A 648 -16.14 4.95 -1.57
N GLN A 649 -14.97 5.27 -1.03
CA GLN A 649 -13.77 4.45 -1.19
C GLN A 649 -14.05 3.00 -0.74
N ASP A 650 -13.59 2.05 -1.55
CA ASP A 650 -13.72 0.60 -1.34
C ASP A 650 -15.17 0.11 -1.22
N LYS A 651 -16.09 0.78 -1.91
CA LYS A 651 -17.49 0.35 -2.03
C LYS A 651 -17.79 -0.15 -3.44
N ARG A 652 -18.66 -1.14 -3.55
CA ARG A 652 -19.26 -1.61 -4.80
C ARG A 652 -20.69 -1.11 -4.95
N PHE A 653 -20.97 -0.37 -6.00
CA PHE A 653 -22.34 -0.09 -6.44
C PHE A 653 -22.83 -1.23 -7.33
N THR A 654 -24.04 -1.74 -7.09
CA THR A 654 -24.69 -2.72 -7.97
C THR A 654 -26.11 -2.29 -8.30
N LEU A 655 -26.49 -2.36 -9.59
CA LEU A 655 -27.85 -2.13 -10.10
C LEU A 655 -28.29 -3.31 -10.97
N ASN A 656 -29.50 -3.79 -10.73
CA ASN A 656 -30.11 -4.87 -11.52
C ASN A 656 -31.34 -4.38 -12.29
N GLU A 657 -31.33 -4.59 -13.60
CA GLU A 657 -32.47 -4.39 -14.51
C GLU A 657 -33.23 -5.72 -14.69
N ILE A 658 -34.57 -5.67 -14.85
CA ILE A 658 -35.40 -6.86 -15.08
C ILE A 658 -36.01 -6.85 -16.48
N SER A 659 -35.87 -7.98 -17.18
CA SER A 659 -36.63 -8.28 -18.40
C SER A 659 -37.81 -9.24 -18.14
N TRP A 660 -38.93 -9.10 -18.87
CA TRP A 660 -40.08 -10.02 -18.79
C TRP A 660 -40.03 -11.11 -19.87
N ASN A 661 -40.55 -12.32 -19.61
CA ASN A 661 -40.89 -13.34 -20.64
C ASN A 661 -39.92 -13.51 -21.84
N ASP A 662 -38.63 -13.78 -21.59
CA ASP A 662 -37.57 -13.92 -22.60
C ASP A 662 -37.33 -12.66 -23.46
N GLU A 663 -37.77 -11.48 -23.00
CA GLU A 663 -37.44 -10.18 -23.61
C GLU A 663 -35.94 -9.95 -23.52
N THR A 664 -35.39 -9.57 -24.66
CA THR A 664 -34.01 -9.11 -24.82
C THR A 664 -34.02 -7.67 -25.30
N TYR A 665 -32.89 -6.97 -25.15
CA TYR A 665 -32.71 -5.65 -25.73
C TYR A 665 -33.07 -5.58 -27.23
N GLU A 666 -32.90 -6.67 -28.00
CA GLU A 666 -33.28 -6.72 -29.41
C GLU A 666 -34.80 -6.68 -29.64
N SER A 667 -35.58 -7.25 -28.72
CA SER A 667 -37.05 -7.26 -28.78
C SER A 667 -37.67 -6.02 -28.14
N TYR A 668 -37.10 -5.54 -27.03
CA TYR A 668 -37.58 -4.42 -26.24
C TYR A 668 -36.36 -3.60 -25.79
N PRO A 669 -35.87 -2.65 -26.61
CA PRO A 669 -34.67 -1.90 -26.28
C PRO A 669 -34.99 -0.80 -25.26
N GLU A 670 -34.59 -1.01 -24.02
CA GLU A 670 -34.60 0.01 -22.95
C GLU A 670 -33.19 0.30 -22.49
N GLU A 671 -32.97 1.54 -22.03
CA GLU A 671 -31.68 2.00 -21.53
C GLU A 671 -31.87 2.89 -20.31
N ALA A 672 -31.09 2.67 -19.26
CA ALA A 672 -30.98 3.58 -18.12
C ALA A 672 -29.54 4.03 -17.92
N GLN A 673 -29.35 5.34 -17.84
CA GLN A 673 -28.09 5.96 -17.47
C GLN A 673 -27.99 6.08 -15.95
N ILE A 674 -26.88 5.61 -15.39
CA ILE A 674 -26.51 5.74 -13.98
C ILE A 674 -25.49 6.87 -13.86
N SER A 675 -25.71 7.76 -12.91
CA SER A 675 -24.77 8.84 -12.55
C SER A 675 -24.71 8.96 -11.03
N ILE A 676 -23.51 9.15 -10.49
CA ILE A 676 -23.30 9.37 -9.05
C ILE A 676 -22.66 10.75 -8.88
N HIS A 677 -23.27 11.57 -8.04
CA HIS A 677 -22.70 12.86 -7.64
C HIS A 677 -21.75 12.63 -6.47
N LEU A 678 -20.47 12.91 -6.70
CA LEU A 678 -19.45 12.85 -5.67
C LEU A 678 -19.13 14.25 -5.15
N SER A 679 -18.89 14.34 -3.86
CA SER A 679 -18.52 15.56 -3.15
C SER A 679 -17.34 15.29 -2.21
N GLU A 680 -16.64 16.34 -1.81
CA GLU A 680 -15.55 16.28 -0.81
C GLU A 680 -14.37 15.37 -1.17
N CYS A 681 -14.23 14.97 -2.43
CA CYS A 681 -13.07 14.23 -2.91
C CYS A 681 -11.77 15.00 -2.67
N ASP A 682 -10.72 14.29 -2.25
CA ASP A 682 -9.37 14.83 -2.12
C ASP A 682 -8.86 15.35 -3.47
N ASN A 683 -9.06 14.57 -4.53
CA ASN A 683 -8.91 15.05 -5.89
C ASN A 683 -10.16 15.82 -6.33
N ARG A 684 -10.08 17.15 -6.27
CA ARG A 684 -11.20 18.05 -6.63
C ARG A 684 -11.76 17.86 -8.04
N ASN A 685 -11.03 17.23 -8.96
CA ASN A 685 -11.52 16.96 -10.32
C ASN A 685 -12.60 15.86 -10.36
N GLN A 686 -12.67 15.02 -9.32
CA GLN A 686 -13.67 13.95 -9.20
C GLN A 686 -14.99 14.45 -8.58
N ASN A 687 -15.02 15.68 -8.03
CA ASN A 687 -16.24 16.27 -7.53
C ASN A 687 -17.23 16.60 -8.67
N GLY A 688 -18.49 16.26 -8.47
CA GLY A 688 -19.57 16.51 -9.42
C GLY A 688 -20.24 15.22 -9.92
N ASN A 689 -20.97 15.34 -11.04
CA ASN A 689 -21.68 14.21 -11.63
C ASN A 689 -20.73 13.32 -12.43
N SER A 690 -20.45 12.13 -11.91
CA SER A 690 -19.74 11.07 -12.62
C SER A 690 -20.74 10.14 -13.30
N HIS A 691 -20.61 9.99 -14.61
CA HIS A 691 -21.37 8.98 -15.35
C HIS A 691 -20.63 7.65 -15.27
N ILE A 692 -21.30 6.63 -14.73
CA ILE A 692 -20.64 5.36 -14.43
C ILE A 692 -21.02 4.31 -15.48
N ALA A 693 -22.31 4.20 -15.84
CA ALA A 693 -22.73 3.26 -16.89
C ALA A 693 -24.08 3.58 -17.51
N VAL A 694 -24.32 2.96 -18.67
CA VAL A 694 -25.64 2.78 -19.27
C VAL A 694 -25.96 1.29 -19.23
N ILE A 695 -27.05 0.92 -18.58
CA ILE A 695 -27.55 -0.45 -18.51
C ILE A 695 -28.70 -0.65 -19.50
N LYS A 696 -28.83 -1.87 -20.01
CA LYS A 696 -29.90 -2.27 -20.94
C LYS A 696 -30.83 -3.31 -20.34
N THR A 697 -31.94 -3.57 -21.03
CA THR A 697 -32.92 -4.60 -20.71
C THR A 697 -32.26 -5.96 -20.41
N GLY A 698 -32.48 -6.48 -19.21
CA GLY A 698 -31.97 -7.74 -18.68
C GLY A 698 -30.54 -7.71 -18.14
N GLU A 699 -29.86 -6.56 -18.14
CA GLU A 699 -28.48 -6.44 -17.66
C GLU A 699 -28.39 -6.16 -16.16
N SER A 700 -27.32 -6.65 -15.54
CA SER A 700 -26.90 -6.25 -14.18
C SER A 700 -25.54 -5.58 -14.29
N TYR A 701 -25.32 -4.53 -13.50
CA TYR A 701 -24.10 -3.74 -13.55
C TYR A 701 -23.54 -3.51 -12.16
N SER A 702 -22.23 -3.68 -12.02
CA SER A 702 -21.48 -3.39 -10.80
C SER A 702 -20.31 -2.46 -11.12
N TYR A 703 -20.01 -1.56 -10.18
CA TYR A 703 -18.88 -0.63 -10.26
C TYR A 703 -18.19 -0.53 -8.91
N ASP A 704 -16.86 -0.66 -8.93
CA ASP A 704 -16.01 -0.70 -7.75
C ASP A 704 -15.30 0.64 -7.61
N PHE A 705 -15.52 1.33 -6.50
CA PHE A 705 -14.94 2.64 -6.22
C PHE A 705 -13.59 2.51 -5.53
N THR A 706 -12.60 1.97 -6.26
CA THR A 706 -11.20 1.91 -5.81
C THR A 706 -10.38 3.00 -6.47
N GLN A 707 -10.37 3.05 -7.81
CA GLN A 707 -9.71 4.07 -8.62
C GLN A 707 -10.54 4.40 -9.87
N ASP A 708 -10.45 5.65 -10.34
CA ASP A 708 -11.08 6.06 -11.60
C ASP A 708 -10.28 5.62 -12.85
N ASP A 709 -10.82 5.88 -14.05
CA ASP A 709 -10.19 5.53 -15.33
C ASP A 709 -8.80 6.18 -15.55
N SER A 710 -8.43 7.19 -14.75
CA SER A 710 -7.12 7.84 -14.78
C SER A 710 -6.12 7.27 -13.76
N GLY A 711 -6.55 6.30 -12.95
CA GLY A 711 -5.78 5.74 -11.84
C GLY A 711 -5.83 6.58 -10.56
N SER A 712 -6.73 7.57 -10.46
CA SER A 712 -6.87 8.39 -9.25
C SER A 712 -7.76 7.68 -8.24
N SER A 713 -7.30 7.58 -6.98
CA SER A 713 -8.07 7.05 -5.84
C SER A 713 -9.39 7.82 -5.62
N TYR A 714 -10.40 7.16 -5.04
CA TYR A 714 -11.64 7.78 -4.57
C TYR A 714 -11.58 8.16 -3.07
N GLU A 715 -10.38 8.22 -2.49
CA GLU A 715 -10.16 8.62 -1.11
C GLU A 715 -10.74 10.02 -0.82
N GLY A 716 -11.37 10.16 0.35
CA GLY A 716 -12.12 11.35 0.75
C GLY A 716 -13.44 11.58 0.00
N CYS A 717 -13.71 10.91 -1.12
CA CYS A 717 -14.96 11.12 -1.88
C CYS A 717 -16.19 10.62 -1.12
N ARG A 718 -17.25 11.42 -1.17
CA ARG A 718 -18.55 11.15 -0.53
C ARG A 718 -19.70 11.15 -1.54
N VAL A 719 -20.64 10.21 -1.37
CA VAL A 719 -21.84 10.10 -2.23
C VAL A 719 -22.92 11.09 -1.81
N ASP A 720 -23.16 12.12 -2.61
CA ASP A 720 -24.26 13.06 -2.40
C ASP A 720 -25.58 12.48 -2.95
N THR A 721 -25.61 12.21 -4.26
CA THR A 721 -26.83 11.82 -4.97
C THR A 721 -26.56 10.69 -5.96
N VAL A 722 -27.43 9.68 -6.00
CA VAL A 722 -27.47 8.66 -7.06
C VAL A 722 -28.60 8.99 -8.02
N THR A 723 -28.28 9.23 -9.27
CA THR A 723 -29.24 9.50 -10.35
C THR A 723 -29.34 8.31 -11.29
N ILE A 724 -30.56 7.81 -11.50
CA ILE A 724 -30.86 6.84 -12.57
C ILE A 724 -31.86 7.48 -13.52
N GLN A 725 -31.52 7.58 -14.80
CA GLN A 725 -32.34 8.23 -15.81
C GLN A 725 -32.59 7.33 -17.02
N ASP A 726 -33.85 7.18 -17.39
CA ASP A 726 -34.25 6.52 -18.62
C ASP A 726 -33.71 7.28 -19.85
N LYS A 727 -33.00 6.54 -20.70
CA LYS A 727 -32.45 6.95 -21.99
C LYS A 727 -33.07 6.20 -23.16
N THR A 728 -34.07 5.36 -22.90
CA THR A 728 -34.80 4.62 -23.91
C THR A 728 -35.22 5.52 -25.07
N SER A 729 -34.87 5.10 -26.29
CA SER A 729 -35.14 5.88 -27.49
C SER A 729 -36.65 6.07 -27.69
N LYS A 730 -37.07 7.26 -28.11
CA LYS A 730 -38.47 7.53 -28.51
C LYS A 730 -38.99 6.67 -29.66
N SER A 731 -38.08 6.02 -30.39
CA SER A 731 -38.41 5.07 -31.46
C SER A 731 -38.42 3.62 -31.00
N SER A 732 -38.18 3.35 -29.71
CA SER A 732 -38.26 2.02 -29.12
C SER A 732 -39.69 1.48 -29.18
N ALA A 733 -39.80 0.15 -29.15
CA ALA A 733 -41.07 -0.53 -28.97
C ALA A 733 -41.55 -0.52 -27.50
N SER A 734 -40.65 -0.22 -26.55
CA SER A 734 -40.99 0.01 -25.14
C SER A 734 -41.76 1.33 -24.97
N GLU A 735 -42.87 1.27 -24.25
CA GLU A 735 -43.71 2.42 -23.93
C GLU A 735 -43.52 2.89 -22.48
N ASP A 736 -42.79 2.11 -21.66
CA ASP A 736 -42.61 2.28 -20.23
C ASP A 736 -41.17 2.46 -19.76
N GLY A 737 -40.16 2.35 -20.63
CA GLY A 737 -38.77 2.63 -20.28
C GLY A 737 -38.19 1.62 -19.27
N ALA A 738 -36.95 1.85 -18.82
CA ALA A 738 -36.21 0.83 -18.06
C ALA A 738 -36.88 0.40 -16.74
N ASP A 739 -36.78 -0.90 -16.44
CA ASP A 739 -37.39 -1.56 -15.29
C ASP A 739 -36.33 -1.97 -14.26
N LEU A 740 -36.28 -1.28 -13.12
CA LEU A 740 -35.25 -1.45 -12.09
C LEU A 740 -35.71 -2.39 -10.97
N ASN A 741 -34.92 -3.39 -10.59
CA ASN A 741 -35.21 -4.26 -9.44
C ASN A 741 -34.74 -3.63 -8.12
N SER A 742 -33.43 -3.44 -8.04
CA SER A 742 -32.73 -3.04 -6.83
C SER A 742 -31.41 -2.39 -7.19
N PHE A 743 -31.00 -1.45 -6.35
CA PHE A 743 -29.62 -1.00 -6.28
C PHE A 743 -29.16 -1.00 -4.83
N HIS A 744 -27.87 -1.22 -4.62
CA HIS A 744 -27.26 -1.15 -3.29
C HIS A 744 -25.77 -0.83 -3.41
N PHE A 745 -25.22 -0.37 -2.29
CA PHE A 745 -23.79 -0.31 -2.06
C PHE A 745 -23.41 -1.42 -1.09
N SER A 746 -22.29 -2.09 -1.34
CA SER A 746 -21.67 -3.03 -0.41
C SER A 746 -20.20 -2.67 -0.21
N ASP A 747 -19.61 -3.13 0.88
CA ASP A 747 -18.15 -3.14 1.01
C ASP A 747 -17.55 -4.12 -0.01
N LEU A 748 -16.32 -3.83 -0.46
CA LEU A 748 -15.58 -4.67 -1.41
C LEU A 748 -14.96 -5.92 -0.78
#